data_AF-A0A6A3E777-F1
#
_entry.id   AF-A0A6A3E777-F1
#
_cell.length_a   1.000
_cell.length_b   1.000
_cell.length_c   1.000
_cell.angle_alpha   90.00
_cell.angle_beta   90.00
_cell.angle_gamma   90.00
#
_symmetry.space_group_name_H-M   'P 1'
#
loop_
_entity.id
_entity.type
_entity.pdbx_description
1 polymer ?
#
loop_
_entity_poly.entity_id
_entity_poly.type
_entity_poly.pdbx_seq_one_letter_code
_entity_poly.pdbx_strand_id
1 'polypeptide(L)'
;MASAPGPPPSTREHDHAGVASVRLRRTSVKTPPAVKAVSASNQEAATDGRGRARATRLFTFQTPQREQLESSVAIAALQENLRALTTVSQREKALSTALREEVTRLTEALAKLNEKHEAEKVDHEQNAALETKKPPERERDQCFLPDIHGGSTLAAATAALQQHTQMEVSYQRKVLSLENRCSHMMENNKKLLAKIQQLENMQTEAKAQSEALEQDNARLETEAEDLNSTISSQTSLIIGLRSTVQRLSSDAKLVESLRKSLERCQGDFDAVKKREKLLQEEHAKFKATASHEKEAMMSKILGFQQHLQRSDTATGNVTALTTKIKTLQQEKDALEVDLEASNSRCGDLRTRVAQLDKLSEEFVQVKKTMEKEKVDVEAELVSTQQELELCIQNQKVMEVRVQEAEARNADFLELTNTLQTRDEEIATLMQNVIRLEDDVEERDQRYAGLQDELHKVNTELQNLKQLSHDETVQALQMARQKAATYEALTLLNEEKKALEDQLRLVQERLEAERVALHEEKDAKEHAVAILEDHVVTIDELRKENKALLEQIQTPRAADKVTTERSIQTVEEFISPEAHADTASELEEARTELEETTSELEDLRSRLEELQHKFDGLEKKNEDLQQNQGQMELGYKRTVSRERYKSESFQSQLRLLQNENSELSEKVETLCKELTKEQQLNDAQMLEMTELKQRVLSREAIYLLRKTQDSLEQTVNSLLEAEHASESTFTCLQCMQLFTQPMTLAPCGHTYCAACLAKCGSVDVPSSISCKMCESGTKKETECIFPNYALADLTARFIFRQQSLASLTTMCLSLRNSFTERGPNSNSTAKLPTEA
;
A
#
# COMPACT_ATOMS: atom_id res chain seq x y z
N MET A 1 47.51 -17.58 12.94
CA MET A 1 48.66 -16.97 12.22
C MET A 1 48.55 -17.44 10.77
N ALA A 2 48.23 -16.56 9.82
CA ALA A 2 49.14 -15.59 9.16
C ALA A 2 49.95 -16.28 8.04
N SER A 3 49.95 -15.85 6.77
CA SER A 3 49.31 -14.68 6.12
C SER A 3 49.00 -14.93 4.63
N ALA A 4 48.25 -14.02 3.99
CA ALA A 4 48.17 -13.90 2.52
C ALA A 4 49.44 -13.24 1.93
N PRO A 5 49.62 -13.24 0.59
CA PRO A 5 49.27 -12.03 -0.17
C PRO A 5 48.74 -12.25 -1.62
N GLY A 6 48.17 -11.19 -2.21
CA GLY A 6 48.07 -10.94 -3.67
C GLY A 6 48.79 -9.61 -4.00
N PRO A 7 48.37 -8.75 -4.96
CA PRO A 7 47.46 -8.87 -6.13
C PRO A 7 48.26 -8.41 -7.41
N PRO A 8 47.80 -7.60 -8.41
CA PRO A 8 46.48 -7.25 -9.01
C PRO A 8 46.47 -7.76 -10.50
N PRO A 9 46.18 -7.04 -11.64
CA PRO A 9 45.61 -5.71 -11.95
C PRO A 9 44.19 -5.75 -12.59
N SER A 10 43.88 -4.78 -13.46
CA SER A 10 42.61 -4.03 -13.32
C SER A 10 42.26 -3.04 -14.45
N THR A 11 41.00 -3.04 -14.89
CA THR A 11 40.29 -2.02 -15.72
C THR A 11 38.85 -1.94 -15.18
N ARG A 12 38.18 -0.80 -14.89
CA ARG A 12 38.23 0.62 -15.29
C ARG A 12 37.35 0.96 -16.52
N GLU A 13 36.18 1.52 -16.26
CA GLU A 13 35.65 2.73 -16.94
C GLU A 13 34.56 3.41 -16.09
N HIS A 14 34.07 4.58 -16.52
CA HIS A 14 33.15 5.48 -15.78
C HIS A 14 31.80 5.61 -16.52
N ASP A 15 30.75 6.03 -15.81
CA ASP A 15 30.18 7.37 -16.06
C ASP A 15 29.24 7.85 -14.95
N HIS A 16 29.05 9.17 -14.85
CA HIS A 16 28.13 9.82 -13.92
C HIS A 16 27.06 10.60 -14.67
N ALA A 17 25.80 10.45 -14.26
CA ALA A 17 24.71 11.37 -14.60
C ALA A 17 24.06 11.88 -13.31
N GLY A 18 24.14 13.19 -13.06
CA GLY A 18 23.48 13.84 -11.93
C GLY A 18 22.09 14.35 -12.33
N VAL A 19 21.09 14.12 -11.48
CA VAL A 19 19.73 14.68 -11.65
C VAL A 19 19.51 15.76 -10.60
N ALA A 20 19.09 16.96 -11.03
CA ALA A 20 18.77 18.06 -10.14
C ALA A 20 17.26 18.11 -9.86
N SER A 21 16.85 17.92 -8.60
CA SER A 21 15.44 17.98 -8.20
C SER A 21 14.91 19.42 -8.20
N VAL A 22 13.99 19.72 -9.11
CA VAL A 22 13.26 20.99 -9.17
C VAL A 22 12.13 21.01 -8.13
N ARG A 23 11.95 22.13 -7.45
CA ARG A 23 11.11 22.29 -6.26
C ARG A 23 9.75 22.89 -6.62
N LEU A 24 8.72 22.07 -6.82
CA LEU A 24 7.36 22.53 -7.10
C LEU A 24 6.62 22.97 -5.82
N ARG A 25 5.97 24.13 -5.88
CA ARG A 25 5.00 24.61 -4.87
C ARG A 25 3.60 24.11 -5.22
N ARG A 26 2.81 23.73 -4.21
CA ARG A 26 1.34 23.72 -4.28
C ARG A 26 0.76 24.60 -3.18
N THR A 27 -0.31 25.32 -3.50
CA THR A 27 -1.00 26.25 -2.60
C THR A 27 -2.16 25.57 -1.88
N SER A 28 -2.27 25.73 -0.56
CA SER A 28 -3.43 25.27 0.21
C SER A 28 -4.60 26.27 0.13
N VAL A 29 -5.82 25.76 0.30
CA VAL A 29 -7.06 26.56 0.39
C VAL A 29 -7.69 26.33 1.78
N LYS A 30 -8.35 27.37 2.30
CA LYS A 30 -8.56 27.59 3.74
C LYS A 30 -9.94 27.13 4.24
N THR A 31 -9.98 26.52 5.42
CA THR A 31 -11.19 26.02 6.11
C THR A 31 -11.91 27.09 6.96
N PRO A 32 -13.23 26.90 7.20
CA PRO A 32 -13.96 27.44 8.36
C PRO A 32 -14.45 26.31 9.33
N PRO A 33 -14.92 26.63 10.56
CA PRO A 33 -14.61 25.81 11.74
C PRO A 33 -15.78 25.04 12.41
N ALA A 34 -15.44 24.25 13.43
CA ALA A 34 -16.35 23.42 14.24
C ALA A 34 -16.96 24.14 15.47
N VAL A 35 -17.98 23.52 16.09
CA VAL A 35 -18.74 24.03 17.26
C VAL A 35 -18.81 22.97 18.39
N LYS A 36 -18.88 23.43 19.65
CA LYS A 36 -18.70 22.65 20.89
C LYS A 36 -19.96 21.92 21.41
N ALA A 37 -19.76 20.73 22.00
CA ALA A 37 -20.53 20.14 23.11
C ALA A 37 -19.60 19.10 23.80
N VAL A 38 -19.35 18.98 25.12
CA VAL A 38 -20.08 19.18 26.41
C VAL A 38 -20.57 17.86 27.04
N SER A 39 -19.68 17.30 27.87
CA SER A 39 -19.86 16.74 29.23
C SER A 39 -21.03 15.81 29.62
N ALA A 40 -20.71 14.56 30.01
CA ALA A 40 -21.25 13.77 31.16
C ALA A 40 -20.76 12.30 31.08
N SER A 41 -20.66 11.48 32.13
CA SER A 41 -20.49 11.68 33.58
C SER A 41 -20.09 10.32 34.22
N ASN A 42 -19.33 10.33 35.32
CA ASN A 42 -18.97 9.11 36.07
C ASN A 42 -20.19 8.42 36.71
N GLN A 43 -20.12 7.10 36.91
CA GLN A 43 -20.51 6.49 38.19
C GLN A 43 -19.87 5.11 38.43
N GLU A 44 -19.26 4.94 39.61
CA GLU A 44 -18.85 3.65 40.18
C GLU A 44 -19.97 3.07 41.04
N ALA A 45 -20.05 1.74 41.15
CA ALA A 45 -20.54 1.05 42.35
C ALA A 45 -20.12 -0.44 42.33
N ALA A 46 -19.69 -0.97 43.48
CA ALA A 46 -19.43 -2.40 43.67
C ALA A 46 -20.56 -3.09 44.45
N THR A 47 -20.65 -4.43 44.44
CA THR A 47 -20.65 -5.27 45.66
C THR A 47 -20.76 -6.79 45.40
N ASP A 48 -20.37 -7.54 46.44
CA ASP A 48 -20.35 -9.00 46.69
C ASP A 48 -21.34 -9.97 46.01
N GLY A 49 -20.92 -11.26 45.96
CA GLY A 49 -21.82 -12.39 45.66
C GLY A 49 -21.20 -13.79 45.73
N ARG A 50 -20.91 -14.33 46.93
CA ARG A 50 -20.51 -15.76 47.09
C ARG A 50 -21.71 -16.70 46.88
N GLY A 51 -21.59 -17.69 45.97
CA GLY A 51 -22.60 -18.74 45.79
C GLY A 51 -22.04 -20.07 45.27
N ARG A 52 -21.76 -21.03 46.16
CA ARG A 52 -21.21 -22.37 45.80
C ARG A 52 -22.31 -23.44 45.88
N ALA A 53 -22.88 -23.82 44.74
CA ALA A 53 -23.85 -24.92 44.65
C ALA A 53 -23.43 -25.94 43.58
N ARG A 54 -23.57 -27.24 43.90
CA ARG A 54 -23.19 -28.37 43.03
C ARG A 54 -24.43 -29.22 42.77
N ALA A 55 -25.03 -29.09 41.59
CA ALA A 55 -26.27 -29.78 41.23
C ALA A 55 -26.18 -30.42 39.84
N THR A 56 -26.35 -31.75 39.79
CA THR A 56 -26.32 -32.53 38.54
C THR A 56 -27.71 -32.58 37.91
N ARG A 57 -27.90 -32.09 36.69
CA ARG A 57 -29.10 -32.39 35.88
C ARG A 57 -28.89 -32.28 34.37
N LEU A 58 -29.01 -33.43 33.73
CA LEU A 58 -29.50 -33.77 32.38
C LEU A 58 -29.64 -32.67 31.32
N PHE A 59 -29.15 -33.00 30.12
CA PHE A 59 -29.33 -32.24 28.87
C PHE A 59 -30.79 -31.90 28.56
N THR A 60 -31.03 -30.64 28.20
CA THR A 60 -32.11 -30.21 27.31
C THR A 60 -31.50 -29.38 26.18
N PHE A 61 -31.96 -29.59 24.94
CA PHE A 61 -31.50 -28.81 23.80
C PHE A 61 -32.04 -27.37 23.89
N GLN A 62 -31.15 -26.38 23.95
CA GLN A 62 -31.48 -24.97 23.78
C GLN A 62 -30.50 -24.27 22.83
N THR A 63 -31.00 -24.01 21.63
CA THR A 63 -30.50 -23.05 20.64
C THR A 63 -31.73 -22.42 19.95
N PRO A 64 -31.66 -21.21 19.34
CA PRO A 64 -30.50 -20.32 19.19
C PRO A 64 -30.81 -18.85 19.61
N GLN A 65 -30.86 -18.54 20.91
CA GLN A 65 -31.07 -17.13 21.32
C GLN A 65 -29.87 -16.21 21.02
N ARG A 66 -28.65 -16.77 20.98
CA ARG A 66 -27.42 -15.99 20.78
C ARG A 66 -27.31 -15.43 19.35
N GLU A 67 -27.52 -16.27 18.35
CA GLU A 67 -27.50 -15.88 16.92
C GLU A 67 -28.56 -14.81 16.62
N GLN A 68 -29.73 -14.89 17.26
CA GLN A 68 -30.79 -13.88 17.14
C GLN A 68 -30.36 -12.53 17.74
N LEU A 69 -29.64 -12.54 18.87
CA LEU A 69 -29.10 -11.32 19.48
C LEU A 69 -28.00 -10.70 18.60
N GLU A 70 -27.03 -11.50 18.16
CA GLU A 70 -25.90 -11.07 17.33
C GLU A 70 -26.39 -10.53 15.97
N SER A 71 -27.40 -11.17 15.37
CA SER A 71 -28.12 -10.67 14.19
C SER A 71 -28.82 -9.33 14.46
N SER A 72 -29.51 -9.17 15.60
CA SER A 72 -30.18 -7.90 15.94
C SER A 72 -29.20 -6.73 16.14
N VAL A 73 -28.02 -6.99 16.69
CA VAL A 73 -26.94 -5.99 16.86
C VAL A 73 -26.35 -5.61 15.49
N ALA A 74 -26.08 -6.59 14.62
CA ALA A 74 -25.60 -6.33 13.26
C ALA A 74 -26.61 -5.50 12.44
N ILE A 75 -27.92 -5.80 12.55
CA ILE A 75 -28.98 -5.03 11.89
C ILE A 75 -29.05 -3.59 12.44
N ALA A 76 -28.88 -3.39 13.75
CA ALA A 76 -28.85 -2.05 14.35
C ALA A 76 -27.66 -1.21 13.84
N ALA A 77 -26.46 -1.79 13.83
CA ALA A 77 -25.25 -1.12 13.31
C ALA A 77 -25.37 -0.77 11.81
N LEU A 78 -25.95 -1.66 10.99
CA LEU A 78 -26.22 -1.38 9.58
C LEU A 78 -27.25 -0.26 9.38
N GLN A 79 -28.27 -0.16 10.24
CA GLN A 79 -29.23 0.95 10.21
C GLN A 79 -28.61 2.28 10.64
N GLU A 80 -27.67 2.28 11.58
CA GLU A 80 -26.93 3.47 12.00
C GLU A 80 -25.98 3.95 10.90
N ASN A 81 -25.21 3.04 10.29
CA ASN A 81 -24.36 3.35 9.13
C ASN A 81 -25.15 3.90 7.94
N LEU A 82 -26.36 3.37 7.67
CA LEU A 82 -27.26 3.91 6.65
C LEU A 82 -27.73 5.34 6.96
N ARG A 83 -27.98 5.67 8.23
CA ARG A 83 -28.31 7.04 8.65
C ARG A 83 -27.11 7.98 8.49
N ALA A 84 -25.91 7.54 8.89
CA ALA A 84 -24.68 8.30 8.70
C ALA A 84 -24.45 8.63 7.21
N LEU A 85 -24.45 7.63 6.33
CA LEU A 85 -24.36 7.79 4.87
C LEU A 85 -25.44 8.72 4.31
N THR A 86 -26.68 8.63 4.80
CA THR A 86 -27.76 9.53 4.40
C THR A 86 -27.45 10.99 4.76
N THR A 87 -26.94 11.26 5.97
CA THR A 87 -26.55 12.61 6.39
C THR A 87 -25.33 13.16 5.66
N VAL A 88 -24.36 12.29 5.30
CA VAL A 88 -23.22 12.68 4.45
C VAL A 88 -23.71 13.07 3.05
N SER A 89 -24.53 12.25 2.39
CA SER A 89 -25.10 12.57 1.08
C SER A 89 -25.96 13.85 1.07
N GLN A 90 -26.62 14.17 2.19
CA GLN A 90 -27.33 15.45 2.35
C GLN A 90 -26.36 16.64 2.47
N ARG A 91 -25.25 16.50 3.20
CA ARG A 91 -24.19 17.53 3.28
C ARG A 91 -23.51 17.76 1.93
N GLU A 92 -23.18 16.70 1.20
CA GLU A 92 -22.61 16.80 -0.16
C GLU A 92 -23.56 17.52 -1.13
N LYS A 93 -24.86 17.23 -1.06
CA LYS A 93 -25.88 17.92 -1.88
C LYS A 93 -25.96 19.41 -1.54
N ALA A 94 -25.94 19.77 -0.25
CA ALA A 94 -25.93 21.16 0.19
C ALA A 94 -24.65 21.92 -0.23
N LEU A 95 -23.49 21.27 -0.14
CA LEU A 95 -22.22 21.83 -0.60
C LEU A 95 -22.17 21.96 -2.13
N SER A 96 -22.74 21.00 -2.86
CA SER A 96 -22.91 21.03 -4.32
C SER A 96 -23.86 22.15 -4.79
N THR A 97 -24.89 22.52 -4.02
CA THR A 97 -25.73 23.69 -4.34
C THR A 97 -25.00 25.00 -4.01
N ALA A 98 -24.37 25.12 -2.85
CA ALA A 98 -23.61 26.31 -2.47
C ALA A 98 -22.45 26.61 -3.45
N LEU A 99 -21.73 25.58 -3.90
CA LEU A 99 -20.67 25.74 -4.91
C LEU A 99 -21.21 26.19 -6.27
N ARG A 100 -22.40 25.74 -6.67
CA ARG A 100 -23.06 26.21 -7.90
C ARG A 100 -23.50 27.68 -7.79
N GLU A 101 -24.06 28.07 -6.65
CA GLU A 101 -24.44 29.45 -6.35
C GLU A 101 -23.21 30.38 -6.40
N GLU A 102 -22.08 29.96 -5.82
CA GLU A 102 -20.81 30.70 -5.89
C GLU A 102 -20.27 30.81 -7.32
N VAL A 103 -20.31 29.73 -8.10
CA VAL A 103 -19.89 29.77 -9.52
C VAL A 103 -20.77 30.72 -10.34
N THR A 104 -22.08 30.76 -10.13
CA THR A 104 -22.95 31.78 -10.76
C THR A 104 -22.59 33.20 -10.31
N ARG A 105 -22.30 33.41 -9.03
CA ARG A 105 -21.90 34.73 -8.48
C ARG A 105 -20.60 35.24 -9.10
N LEU A 106 -19.59 34.37 -9.24
CA LEU A 106 -18.33 34.69 -9.90
C LEU A 106 -18.50 34.95 -11.40
N THR A 107 -19.38 34.19 -12.06
CA THR A 107 -19.72 34.39 -13.49
C THR A 107 -20.36 35.76 -13.73
N GLU A 108 -21.30 36.18 -12.87
CA GLU A 108 -21.88 37.54 -12.92
C GLU A 108 -20.85 38.64 -12.64
N ALA A 109 -19.90 38.42 -11.72
CA ALA A 109 -18.85 39.38 -11.41
C ALA A 109 -17.90 39.58 -12.60
N LEU A 110 -17.53 38.50 -13.30
CA LEU A 110 -16.73 38.55 -14.52
C LEU A 110 -17.49 39.24 -15.67
N ALA A 111 -18.79 39.01 -15.82
CA ALA A 111 -19.61 39.72 -16.81
C ALA A 111 -19.58 41.25 -16.59
N LYS A 112 -19.80 41.70 -15.34
CA LYS A 112 -19.77 43.12 -14.96
C LYS A 112 -18.37 43.76 -15.13
N LEU A 113 -17.30 42.99 -14.93
CA LEU A 113 -15.93 43.43 -15.23
C LEU A 113 -15.69 43.61 -16.72
N ASN A 114 -16.16 42.69 -17.57
CA ASN A 114 -16.06 42.82 -19.02
C ASN A 114 -16.89 43.99 -19.57
N GLU A 115 -18.10 44.21 -19.05
CA GLU A 115 -18.92 45.39 -19.39
C GLU A 115 -18.19 46.70 -19.05
N LYS A 116 -17.54 46.77 -17.89
CA LYS A 116 -16.73 47.92 -17.50
C LYS A 116 -15.49 48.11 -18.39
N HIS A 117 -14.79 47.03 -18.74
CA HIS A 117 -13.62 47.09 -19.62
C HIS A 117 -13.97 47.60 -21.01
N GLU A 118 -15.04 47.10 -21.63
CA GLU A 118 -15.47 47.58 -22.96
C GLU A 118 -16.00 49.02 -22.91
N ALA A 119 -16.59 49.48 -21.80
CA ALA A 119 -16.92 50.90 -21.60
C ALA A 119 -15.65 51.78 -21.52
N GLU A 120 -14.67 51.41 -20.71
CA GLU A 120 -13.39 52.14 -20.57
C GLU A 120 -12.60 52.20 -21.89
N LYS A 121 -12.70 51.15 -22.71
CA LYS A 121 -12.15 51.07 -24.07
C LYS A 121 -12.89 51.97 -25.06
N VAL A 122 -14.22 52.02 -25.04
CA VAL A 122 -15.00 52.94 -25.88
C VAL A 122 -14.67 54.41 -25.54
N ASP A 123 -14.47 54.73 -24.25
CA ASP A 123 -14.02 56.07 -23.85
C ASP A 123 -12.60 56.37 -24.36
N HIS A 124 -11.67 55.41 -24.35
CA HIS A 124 -10.34 55.59 -24.95
C HIS A 124 -10.40 55.81 -26.47
N GLU A 125 -11.22 55.03 -27.19
CA GLU A 125 -11.40 55.19 -28.64
C GLU A 125 -12.06 56.55 -29.00
N GLN A 126 -13.02 57.04 -28.20
CA GLN A 126 -13.60 58.37 -28.38
C GLN A 126 -12.60 59.50 -28.12
N ASN A 127 -11.77 59.39 -27.08
CA ASN A 127 -10.73 60.40 -26.79
C ASN A 127 -9.66 60.45 -27.89
N ALA A 128 -9.21 59.28 -28.40
CA ALA A 128 -8.29 59.22 -29.54
C ALA A 128 -8.88 59.81 -30.85
N ALA A 129 -10.20 59.66 -31.04
CA ALA A 129 -10.92 60.26 -32.18
C ALA A 129 -11.10 61.79 -32.08
N LEU A 130 -10.90 62.39 -30.90
CA LEU A 130 -10.96 63.83 -30.68
C LEU A 130 -9.62 64.53 -30.97
N GLU A 131 -8.48 63.93 -30.60
CA GLU A 131 -7.16 64.52 -30.86
C GLU A 131 -6.80 64.57 -32.36
N THR A 132 -7.37 63.67 -33.17
CA THR A 132 -7.09 63.55 -34.60
C THR A 132 -7.83 64.55 -35.51
N LYS A 133 -8.58 65.51 -34.95
CA LYS A 133 -9.34 66.53 -35.71
C LYS A 133 -8.92 67.98 -35.42
N LYS A 134 -7.71 68.35 -35.86
CA LYS A 134 -7.33 69.76 -36.09
C LYS A 134 -6.85 69.97 -37.54
N PRO A 135 -7.47 70.88 -38.32
CA PRO A 135 -7.05 71.15 -39.70
C PRO A 135 -5.79 72.06 -39.74
N PRO A 136 -4.95 71.95 -40.78
CA PRO A 136 -3.78 72.80 -40.95
C PRO A 136 -4.12 74.09 -41.73
N GLU A 137 -4.46 75.17 -41.02
CA GLU A 137 -4.61 76.48 -41.66
C GLU A 137 -3.24 77.09 -42.01
N ARG A 138 -3.16 77.68 -43.21
CA ARG A 138 -2.05 78.50 -43.69
C ARG A 138 -2.56 79.91 -43.98
N GLU A 139 -1.62 80.84 -44.02
CA GLU A 139 -1.62 82.13 -44.76
C GLU A 139 -1.64 83.43 -43.93
N ARG A 140 -0.55 84.18 -44.15
CA ARG A 140 -0.45 85.65 -44.37
C ARG A 140 -0.62 86.65 -43.22
N ASP A 141 0.44 87.45 -43.09
CA ASP A 141 0.45 88.91 -43.20
C ASP A 141 -0.59 89.73 -42.42
N GLN A 142 -0.13 90.43 -41.39
CA GLN A 142 0.03 91.88 -41.49
C GLN A 142 0.96 92.48 -40.42
N CYS A 143 1.85 93.37 -40.86
CA CYS A 143 2.69 94.16 -39.96
C CYS A 143 1.94 95.43 -39.51
N PHE A 144 2.08 95.80 -38.24
CA PHE A 144 1.80 97.17 -37.78
C PHE A 144 2.96 97.68 -36.92
N LEU A 145 3.68 98.68 -37.44
CA LEU A 145 4.66 99.49 -36.73
C LEU A 145 4.11 100.93 -36.60
N PRO A 146 4.22 101.59 -35.44
CA PRO A 146 4.13 103.04 -35.35
C PRO A 146 5.47 103.68 -35.74
N ASP A 147 5.44 104.71 -36.60
CA ASP A 147 6.60 105.51 -36.99
C ASP A 147 6.85 106.66 -35.99
N ILE A 148 8.09 106.80 -35.51
CA ILE A 148 8.57 108.00 -34.81
C ILE A 148 9.97 108.35 -35.32
N HIS A 149 10.07 109.47 -36.04
CA HIS A 149 11.33 110.01 -36.52
C HIS A 149 12.17 110.63 -35.39
N GLY A 150 13.49 110.40 -35.39
CA GLY A 150 14.45 111.05 -34.49
C GLY A 150 15.90 110.82 -34.92
N GLY A 151 16.53 111.81 -35.56
CA GLY A 151 17.88 111.68 -36.11
C GLY A 151 19.01 111.80 -35.06
N SER A 152 20.24 111.46 -35.49
CA SER A 152 21.53 111.64 -34.77
C SER A 152 21.97 110.56 -33.76
N THR A 153 22.27 109.33 -34.23
CA THR A 153 23.22 108.40 -33.55
C THR A 153 23.75 107.26 -34.46
N LEU A 154 24.10 107.57 -35.72
CA LEU A 154 24.35 106.58 -36.79
C LEU A 154 25.46 105.54 -36.53
N ALA A 155 26.39 105.80 -35.60
CA ALA A 155 27.49 104.89 -35.23
C ALA A 155 27.14 103.91 -34.09
N ALA A 156 26.17 104.25 -33.22
CA ALA A 156 25.76 103.37 -32.12
C ALA A 156 24.71 102.35 -32.58
N ALA A 157 23.76 102.79 -33.41
CA ALA A 157 22.71 101.92 -33.95
C ALA A 157 23.27 100.79 -34.84
N THR A 158 24.32 101.06 -35.61
CA THR A 158 25.02 100.05 -36.43
C THR A 158 25.73 99.00 -35.57
N ALA A 159 26.42 99.41 -34.51
CA ALA A 159 27.04 98.48 -33.56
C ALA A 159 26.01 97.61 -32.82
N ALA A 160 24.89 98.22 -32.39
CA ALA A 160 23.79 97.49 -31.74
C ALA A 160 23.12 96.48 -32.69
N LEU A 161 22.86 96.86 -33.96
CA LEU A 161 22.31 95.98 -34.98
C LEU A 161 23.28 94.83 -35.33
N GLN A 162 24.59 95.10 -35.33
CA GLN A 162 25.61 94.08 -35.55
C GLN A 162 25.75 93.11 -34.37
N GLN A 163 25.58 93.58 -33.12
CA GLN A 163 25.45 92.70 -31.95
C GLN A 163 24.13 91.90 -31.96
N HIS A 164 23.01 92.50 -32.35
CA HIS A 164 21.72 91.81 -32.48
C HIS A 164 21.81 90.67 -33.48
N THR A 165 22.29 90.94 -34.70
CA THR A 165 22.44 89.91 -35.75
C THR A 165 23.45 88.81 -35.36
N GLN A 166 24.52 89.12 -34.62
CA GLN A 166 25.40 88.08 -34.05
C GLN A 166 24.70 87.25 -32.97
N MET A 167 23.90 87.87 -32.10
CA MET A 167 23.11 87.18 -31.07
C MET A 167 22.03 86.28 -31.69
N GLU A 168 21.38 86.77 -32.74
CA GLU A 168 20.34 86.08 -33.50
C GLU A 168 20.89 84.88 -34.28
N VAL A 169 22.03 85.02 -34.96
CA VAL A 169 22.75 83.89 -35.59
C VAL A 169 23.24 82.89 -34.53
N SER A 170 23.65 83.36 -33.35
CA SER A 170 24.01 82.48 -32.22
C SER A 170 22.79 81.71 -31.68
N TYR A 171 21.64 82.36 -31.60
CA TYR A 171 20.36 81.74 -31.20
C TYR A 171 19.90 80.72 -32.25
N GLN A 172 19.86 81.07 -33.53
CA GLN A 172 19.52 80.17 -34.64
C GLN A 172 20.43 78.92 -34.67
N ARG A 173 21.75 79.08 -34.46
CA ARG A 173 22.67 77.93 -34.31
C ARG A 173 22.35 77.05 -33.11
N LYS A 174 21.93 77.63 -31.97
CA LYS A 174 21.49 76.86 -30.79
C LYS A 174 20.17 76.13 -31.04
N VAL A 175 19.20 76.77 -31.69
CA VAL A 175 17.92 76.15 -32.09
C VAL A 175 18.17 74.98 -33.03
N LEU A 176 18.91 75.18 -34.13
CA LEU A 176 19.28 74.10 -35.05
C LEU A 176 20.05 72.96 -34.37
N SER A 177 20.91 73.26 -33.39
CA SER A 177 21.62 72.24 -32.60
C SER A 177 20.67 71.43 -31.70
N LEU A 178 19.68 72.08 -31.09
CA LEU A 178 18.64 71.42 -30.30
C LEU A 178 17.70 70.59 -31.18
N GLU A 179 17.26 71.12 -32.32
CA GLU A 179 16.42 70.40 -33.30
C GLU A 179 17.12 69.14 -33.81
N ASN A 180 18.40 69.22 -34.18
CA ASN A 180 19.20 68.05 -34.58
C ASN A 180 19.34 67.03 -33.43
N ARG A 181 19.53 67.49 -32.18
CA ARG A 181 19.59 66.61 -31.00
C ARG A 181 18.24 65.93 -30.72
N CYS A 182 17.13 66.66 -30.84
CA CYS A 182 15.78 66.11 -30.72
C CYS A 182 15.49 65.11 -31.84
N SER A 183 15.87 65.39 -33.08
CA SER A 183 15.72 64.47 -34.22
C SER A 183 16.51 63.17 -33.99
N HIS A 184 17.76 63.26 -33.53
CA HIS A 184 18.57 62.07 -33.20
C HIS A 184 17.97 61.29 -32.02
N MET A 185 17.39 61.98 -31.02
CA MET A 185 16.72 61.34 -29.90
C MET A 185 15.44 60.60 -30.32
N MET A 186 14.61 61.21 -31.19
CA MET A 186 13.43 60.54 -31.75
C MET A 186 13.79 59.30 -32.56
N GLU A 187 14.83 59.37 -33.39
CA GLU A 187 15.31 58.23 -34.19
C GLU A 187 15.94 57.12 -33.32
N ASN A 188 16.59 57.48 -32.20
CA ASN A 188 17.03 56.50 -31.20
C ASN A 188 15.84 55.83 -30.48
N ASN A 189 14.84 56.61 -30.07
CA ASN A 189 13.64 56.09 -29.40
C ASN A 189 12.84 55.16 -30.34
N LYS A 190 12.74 55.51 -31.63
CA LYS A 190 12.13 54.66 -32.67
C LYS A 190 12.87 53.33 -32.82
N LYS A 191 14.21 53.35 -32.81
CA LYS A 191 15.04 52.13 -32.82
C LYS A 191 14.91 51.30 -31.53
N LEU A 192 14.69 51.95 -30.39
CA LEU A 192 14.44 51.27 -29.12
C LEU A 192 13.07 50.58 -29.12
N LEU A 193 12.02 51.27 -29.55
CA LEU A 193 10.67 50.72 -29.69
C LEU A 193 10.64 49.52 -30.67
N ALA A 194 11.33 49.61 -31.81
CA ALA A 194 11.45 48.49 -32.75
C ALA A 194 12.15 47.26 -32.13
N LYS A 195 13.12 47.47 -31.22
CA LYS A 195 13.76 46.37 -30.47
C LYS A 195 12.86 45.80 -29.38
N ILE A 196 12.09 46.64 -28.68
CA ILE A 196 11.10 46.20 -27.69
C ILE A 196 10.07 45.30 -28.38
N GLN A 197 9.49 45.75 -29.49
CA GLN A 197 8.52 44.97 -30.27
C GLN A 197 9.11 43.67 -30.84
N GLN A 198 10.40 43.66 -31.21
CA GLN A 198 11.09 42.42 -31.59
C GLN A 198 11.20 41.43 -30.42
N LEU A 199 11.52 41.91 -29.21
CA LEU A 199 11.61 41.08 -28.01
C LEU A 199 10.24 40.57 -27.55
N GLU A 200 9.19 41.38 -27.64
CA GLU A 200 7.80 40.98 -27.39
C GLU A 200 7.36 39.87 -28.35
N ASN A 201 7.65 40.01 -29.64
CA ASN A 201 7.38 38.95 -30.63
C ASN A 201 8.15 37.65 -30.29
N MET A 202 9.44 37.73 -29.96
CA MET A 202 10.23 36.56 -29.53
C MET A 202 9.69 35.92 -28.23
N GLN A 203 9.19 36.73 -27.29
CA GLN A 203 8.59 36.24 -26.05
C GLN A 203 7.25 35.52 -26.31
N THR A 204 6.42 36.03 -27.22
CA THR A 204 5.18 35.33 -27.62
C THR A 204 5.45 34.04 -28.38
N GLU A 205 6.46 33.99 -29.25
CA GLU A 205 6.89 32.76 -29.92
C GLU A 205 7.41 31.71 -28.92
N ALA A 206 8.28 32.12 -27.99
CA ALA A 206 8.79 31.22 -26.94
C ALA A 206 7.67 30.70 -26.02
N LYS A 207 6.66 31.53 -25.71
CA LYS A 207 5.47 31.13 -24.93
C LYS A 207 4.64 30.09 -25.69
N ALA A 208 4.39 30.30 -26.98
CA ALA A 208 3.68 29.34 -27.82
C ALA A 208 4.44 27.99 -27.97
N GLN A 209 5.77 28.03 -28.01
CA GLN A 209 6.60 26.81 -27.99
C GLN A 209 6.51 26.08 -26.63
N SER A 210 6.47 26.81 -25.50
CA SER A 210 6.24 26.20 -24.17
C SER A 210 4.87 25.54 -24.08
N GLU A 211 3.81 26.24 -24.51
CA GLU A 211 2.44 25.72 -24.50
C GLU A 211 2.26 24.48 -25.40
N ALA A 212 2.99 24.41 -26.51
CA ALA A 212 3.02 23.22 -27.36
C ALA A 212 3.74 22.03 -26.68
N LEU A 213 4.88 22.27 -26.02
CA LEU A 213 5.60 21.24 -25.27
C LEU A 213 4.82 20.74 -24.04
N GLU A 214 4.06 21.62 -23.37
CA GLU A 214 3.15 21.23 -22.29
C GLU A 214 2.02 20.33 -22.80
N GLN A 215 1.47 20.59 -24.00
CA GLN A 215 0.47 19.73 -24.64
C GLN A 215 1.05 18.37 -25.10
N ASP A 216 2.26 18.34 -25.66
CA ASP A 216 2.94 17.10 -26.02
C ASP A 216 3.25 16.25 -24.78
N ASN A 217 3.73 16.87 -23.69
CA ASN A 217 3.97 16.19 -22.41
C ASN A 217 2.67 15.62 -21.82
N ALA A 218 1.58 16.39 -21.79
CA ALA A 218 0.30 15.92 -21.30
C ALA A 218 -0.25 14.74 -22.13
N ARG A 219 -0.02 14.72 -23.45
CA ARG A 219 -0.36 13.55 -24.28
C ARG A 219 0.50 12.35 -23.90
N LEU A 220 1.82 12.53 -23.75
CA LEU A 220 2.74 11.44 -23.36
C LEU A 220 2.44 10.88 -21.96
N GLU A 221 1.96 11.70 -21.02
CA GLU A 221 1.44 11.24 -19.72
C GLU A 221 0.21 10.34 -19.92
N THR A 222 -0.78 10.75 -20.73
CA THR A 222 -1.96 9.89 -21.02
C THR A 222 -1.59 8.60 -21.77
N GLU A 223 -0.65 8.65 -22.73
CA GLU A 223 -0.14 7.46 -23.44
C GLU A 223 0.56 6.50 -22.45
N ALA A 224 1.25 7.02 -21.43
CA ALA A 224 1.88 6.22 -20.39
C ALA A 224 0.85 5.61 -19.41
N GLU A 225 -0.21 6.33 -19.05
CA GLU A 225 -1.31 5.80 -18.22
C GLU A 225 -2.10 4.67 -18.91
N ASP A 226 -2.37 4.80 -20.22
CA ASP A 226 -2.97 3.74 -21.04
C ASP A 226 -2.08 2.49 -21.14
N LEU A 227 -0.77 2.69 -21.32
CA LEU A 227 0.22 1.60 -21.31
C LEU A 227 0.29 0.91 -19.93
N ASN A 228 0.29 1.67 -18.84
CA ASN A 228 0.35 1.13 -17.49
C ASN A 228 -0.94 0.35 -17.13
N SER A 229 -2.09 0.85 -17.57
CA SER A 229 -3.39 0.15 -17.47
C SER A 229 -3.38 -1.16 -18.27
N THR A 230 -2.78 -1.15 -19.46
CA THR A 230 -2.59 -2.35 -20.30
C THR A 230 -1.66 -3.37 -19.63
N ILE A 231 -0.54 -2.93 -19.04
CA ILE A 231 0.40 -3.79 -18.29
C ILE A 231 -0.28 -4.41 -17.07
N SER A 232 -1.10 -3.64 -16.35
CA SER A 232 -1.86 -4.11 -15.20
C SER A 232 -2.86 -5.20 -15.61
N SER A 233 -3.64 -4.97 -16.67
CA SER A 233 -4.58 -5.95 -17.24
C SER A 233 -3.88 -7.26 -17.67
N GLN A 234 -2.74 -7.17 -18.36
CA GLN A 234 -1.94 -8.33 -18.74
C GLN A 234 -1.38 -9.08 -17.51
N THR A 235 -0.98 -8.35 -16.47
CA THR A 235 -0.46 -8.93 -15.22
C THR A 235 -1.54 -9.73 -14.49
N SER A 236 -2.76 -9.18 -14.34
CA SER A 236 -3.90 -9.90 -13.78
C SER A 236 -4.23 -11.17 -14.58
N LEU A 237 -4.16 -11.12 -15.92
CA LEU A 237 -4.37 -12.27 -16.79
C LEU A 237 -3.29 -13.35 -16.58
N ILE A 238 -2.02 -12.96 -16.45
CA ILE A 238 -0.90 -13.87 -16.16
C ILE A 238 -1.07 -14.54 -14.77
N ILE A 239 -1.54 -13.80 -13.76
CA ILE A 239 -1.84 -14.35 -12.43
C ILE A 239 -2.99 -15.37 -12.49
N GLY A 240 -4.06 -15.05 -13.23
CA GLY A 240 -5.18 -15.96 -13.48
C GLY A 240 -4.76 -17.25 -14.22
N LEU A 241 -3.89 -17.15 -15.22
CA LEU A 241 -3.29 -18.30 -15.89
C LEU A 241 -2.41 -19.14 -14.96
N ARG A 242 -1.54 -18.52 -14.14
CA ARG A 242 -0.71 -19.24 -13.15
C ARG A 242 -1.58 -20.02 -12.16
N SER A 243 -2.61 -19.39 -11.61
CA SER A 243 -3.57 -20.02 -10.69
C SER A 243 -4.34 -21.18 -11.33
N THR A 244 -4.61 -21.09 -12.63
CA THR A 244 -5.26 -22.15 -13.42
C THR A 244 -4.31 -23.32 -13.67
N VAL A 245 -3.06 -23.06 -14.05
CA VAL A 245 -2.00 -24.09 -14.20
C VAL A 245 -1.70 -24.81 -12.88
N GLN A 246 -1.67 -24.07 -11.76
CA GLN A 246 -1.48 -24.65 -10.42
C GLN A 246 -2.66 -25.56 -10.01
N ARG A 247 -3.89 -25.20 -10.39
CA ARG A 247 -5.08 -26.04 -10.19
C ARG A 247 -4.98 -27.33 -11.00
N LEU A 248 -4.72 -27.23 -12.31
CA LEU A 248 -4.53 -28.38 -13.20
C LEU A 248 -3.38 -29.30 -12.74
N SER A 249 -2.32 -28.75 -12.14
CA SER A 249 -1.23 -29.52 -11.53
C SER A 249 -1.69 -30.32 -10.30
N SER A 250 -2.58 -29.76 -9.48
CA SER A 250 -3.20 -30.47 -8.36
C SER A 250 -4.20 -31.52 -8.83
N ASP A 251 -5.01 -31.21 -9.84
CA ASP A 251 -5.96 -32.13 -10.44
C ASP A 251 -5.24 -33.34 -11.07
N ALA A 252 -4.10 -33.12 -11.74
CA ALA A 252 -3.25 -34.19 -12.26
C ALA A 252 -2.70 -35.11 -11.15
N LYS A 253 -2.33 -34.57 -9.98
CA LYS A 253 -1.93 -35.37 -8.81
C LYS A 253 -3.11 -36.17 -8.23
N LEU A 254 -4.32 -35.62 -8.25
CA LEU A 254 -5.53 -36.32 -7.82
C LEU A 254 -5.86 -37.47 -8.78
N VAL A 255 -5.79 -37.26 -10.10
CA VAL A 255 -5.97 -38.31 -11.12
C VAL A 255 -4.94 -39.43 -10.96
N GLU A 256 -3.67 -39.09 -10.70
CA GLU A 256 -2.61 -40.07 -10.45
C GLU A 256 -2.80 -40.85 -9.14
N SER A 257 -3.38 -40.23 -8.10
CA SER A 257 -3.78 -40.91 -6.86
C SER A 257 -4.95 -41.88 -7.09
N LEU A 258 -5.99 -41.43 -7.82
CA LEU A 258 -7.12 -42.26 -8.21
C LEU A 258 -6.68 -43.45 -9.08
N ARG A 259 -5.74 -43.24 -10.00
CA ARG A 259 -5.10 -44.31 -10.79
C ARG A 259 -4.45 -45.37 -9.91
N LYS A 260 -3.64 -44.96 -8.94
CA LYS A 260 -2.99 -45.87 -7.97
C LYS A 260 -3.96 -46.57 -7.01
N SER A 261 -5.16 -46.01 -6.80
CA SER A 261 -6.25 -46.75 -6.14
C SER A 261 -6.89 -47.78 -7.07
N LEU A 262 -7.19 -47.41 -8.32
CA LEU A 262 -7.76 -48.33 -9.31
C LEU A 262 -6.85 -49.53 -9.58
N GLU A 263 -5.55 -49.29 -9.76
CA GLU A 263 -4.54 -50.33 -9.98
C GLU A 263 -4.44 -51.31 -8.79
N ARG A 264 -4.60 -50.81 -7.55
CA ARG A 264 -4.70 -51.67 -6.34
C ARG A 264 -5.98 -52.49 -6.32
N CYS A 265 -7.14 -51.86 -6.47
CA CYS A 265 -8.44 -52.55 -6.49
C CYS A 265 -8.53 -53.59 -7.62
N GLN A 266 -7.86 -53.36 -8.75
CA GLN A 266 -7.78 -54.31 -9.85
C GLN A 266 -6.89 -55.52 -9.51
N GLY A 267 -5.78 -55.31 -8.80
CA GLY A 267 -4.96 -56.38 -8.23
C GLY A 267 -5.71 -57.22 -7.18
N ASP A 268 -6.47 -56.57 -6.30
CA ASP A 268 -7.34 -57.24 -5.32
C ASP A 268 -8.43 -58.07 -6.02
N PHE A 269 -9.05 -57.54 -7.07
CA PHE A 269 -10.06 -58.24 -7.86
C PHE A 269 -9.49 -59.50 -8.55
N ASP A 270 -8.31 -59.42 -9.17
CA ASP A 270 -7.65 -60.59 -9.76
C ASP A 270 -7.20 -61.61 -8.69
N ALA A 271 -6.82 -61.15 -7.50
CA ALA A 271 -6.56 -62.04 -6.35
C ALA A 271 -7.82 -62.77 -5.87
N VAL A 272 -8.96 -62.08 -5.76
CA VAL A 272 -10.27 -62.68 -5.45
C VAL A 272 -10.68 -63.70 -6.52
N LYS A 273 -10.57 -63.33 -7.80
CA LYS A 273 -10.88 -64.20 -8.95
C LYS A 273 -10.01 -65.46 -9.01
N LYS A 274 -8.74 -65.35 -8.63
CA LYS A 274 -7.82 -66.50 -8.46
C LYS A 274 -8.25 -67.39 -7.29
N ARG A 275 -8.73 -66.80 -6.19
CA ARG A 275 -9.26 -67.51 -5.00
C ARG A 275 -10.57 -68.23 -5.33
N GLU A 276 -11.46 -67.60 -6.09
CA GLU A 276 -12.69 -68.20 -6.59
C GLU A 276 -12.40 -69.42 -7.49
N LYS A 277 -11.46 -69.30 -8.44
CA LYS A 277 -11.06 -70.43 -9.30
C LYS A 277 -10.56 -71.63 -8.48
N LEU A 278 -9.76 -71.40 -7.45
CA LEU A 278 -9.30 -72.45 -6.54
C LEU A 278 -10.46 -73.08 -5.76
N LEU A 279 -11.44 -72.30 -5.30
CA LEU A 279 -12.64 -72.81 -4.63
C LEU A 279 -13.54 -73.62 -5.60
N GLN A 280 -13.66 -73.22 -6.86
CA GLN A 280 -14.36 -73.99 -7.89
C GLN A 280 -13.66 -75.33 -8.19
N GLU A 281 -12.32 -75.34 -8.24
CA GLU A 281 -11.51 -76.56 -8.41
C GLU A 281 -11.64 -77.50 -7.20
N GLU A 282 -11.57 -76.98 -5.97
CA GLU A 282 -11.81 -77.74 -4.73
C GLU A 282 -13.22 -78.34 -4.69
N HIS A 283 -14.25 -77.53 -4.99
CA HIS A 283 -15.63 -78.00 -5.04
C HIS A 283 -15.86 -79.06 -6.12
N ALA A 284 -15.19 -78.94 -7.27
CA ALA A 284 -15.23 -79.96 -8.33
C ALA A 284 -14.58 -81.30 -7.87
N LYS A 285 -13.41 -81.25 -7.21
CA LYS A 285 -12.80 -82.43 -6.58
C LYS A 285 -13.73 -83.07 -5.55
N PHE A 286 -14.26 -82.27 -4.63
CA PHE A 286 -15.15 -82.74 -3.56
C PHE A 286 -16.39 -83.45 -4.13
N LYS A 287 -17.04 -82.84 -5.13
CA LYS A 287 -18.19 -83.42 -5.84
C LYS A 287 -17.83 -84.73 -6.54
N ALA A 288 -16.64 -84.85 -7.13
CA ALA A 288 -16.17 -86.09 -7.74
C ALA A 288 -15.97 -87.21 -6.68
N THR A 289 -15.30 -86.92 -5.56
CA THR A 289 -15.15 -87.90 -4.46
C THR A 289 -16.50 -88.30 -3.86
N ALA A 290 -17.41 -87.36 -3.60
CA ALA A 290 -18.73 -87.65 -3.04
C ALA A 290 -19.59 -88.50 -4.01
N SER A 291 -19.46 -88.29 -5.33
CA SER A 291 -20.11 -89.15 -6.33
C SER A 291 -19.54 -90.57 -6.30
N HIS A 292 -18.21 -90.72 -6.24
CA HIS A 292 -17.55 -92.02 -6.23
C HIS A 292 -17.81 -92.80 -4.92
N GLU A 293 -17.79 -92.12 -3.77
CA GLU A 293 -18.14 -92.70 -2.47
C GLU A 293 -19.61 -93.19 -2.45
N LYS A 294 -20.54 -92.42 -3.04
CA LYS A 294 -21.95 -92.83 -3.19
C LYS A 294 -22.10 -94.05 -4.12
N GLU A 295 -21.36 -94.09 -5.23
CA GLU A 295 -21.40 -95.17 -6.22
C GLU A 295 -20.81 -96.47 -5.66
N ALA A 296 -19.70 -96.38 -4.92
CA ALA A 296 -19.14 -97.49 -4.15
C ALA A 296 -20.10 -97.99 -3.06
N MET A 297 -20.81 -97.08 -2.38
CA MET A 297 -21.80 -97.44 -1.36
C MET A 297 -23.02 -98.15 -1.96
N MET A 298 -23.57 -97.67 -3.09
CA MET A 298 -24.64 -98.38 -3.81
C MET A 298 -24.18 -99.75 -4.32
N SER A 299 -22.94 -99.85 -4.81
CA SER A 299 -22.35 -101.13 -5.24
C SER A 299 -22.28 -102.14 -4.09
N LYS A 300 -21.90 -101.70 -2.88
CA LYS A 300 -21.95 -102.54 -1.67
C LYS A 300 -23.36 -102.94 -1.26
N ILE A 301 -24.34 -102.02 -1.33
CA ILE A 301 -25.75 -102.30 -1.02
C ILE A 301 -26.33 -103.35 -1.98
N LEU A 302 -26.06 -103.21 -3.28
CA LEU A 302 -26.45 -104.21 -4.30
C LEU A 302 -25.77 -105.56 -4.07
N GLY A 303 -24.49 -105.56 -3.67
CA GLY A 303 -23.77 -106.76 -3.24
C GLY A 303 -24.45 -107.47 -2.06
N PHE A 304 -24.82 -106.73 -1.01
CA PHE A 304 -25.57 -107.26 0.12
C PHE A 304 -26.94 -107.81 -0.26
N GLN A 305 -27.70 -107.13 -1.12
CA GLN A 305 -28.98 -107.63 -1.64
C GLN A 305 -28.81 -108.93 -2.44
N GLN A 306 -27.79 -109.00 -3.29
CA GLN A 306 -27.49 -110.21 -4.08
C GLN A 306 -26.96 -111.36 -3.21
N HIS A 307 -26.34 -111.07 -2.07
CA HIS A 307 -25.92 -112.07 -1.08
C HIS A 307 -27.10 -112.61 -0.27
N LEU A 308 -28.05 -111.76 0.12
CA LEU A 308 -29.29 -112.15 0.80
C LEU A 308 -30.21 -113.00 -0.10
N GLN A 309 -30.20 -112.78 -1.42
CA GLN A 309 -30.93 -113.60 -2.39
C GLN A 309 -30.32 -115.00 -2.63
N ARG A 310 -29.18 -115.34 -2.01
CA ARG A 310 -28.51 -116.65 -2.20
C ARG A 310 -28.51 -117.54 -0.96
N SER A 311 -29.04 -117.08 0.18
CA SER A 311 -28.92 -117.76 1.47
C SER A 311 -30.19 -118.50 1.89
N ASP A 312 -30.75 -119.34 1.02
CA ASP A 312 -31.91 -120.19 1.37
C ASP A 312 -31.89 -121.56 0.67
N THR A 313 -31.16 -122.54 1.23
CA THR A 313 -31.57 -123.96 1.28
C THR A 313 -30.65 -124.84 2.14
N ALA A 314 -31.27 -125.52 3.12
CA ALA A 314 -31.00 -126.86 3.65
C ALA A 314 -29.56 -127.45 3.72
N THR A 315 -29.19 -127.79 4.97
CA THR A 315 -28.56 -129.06 5.43
C THR A 315 -28.33 -130.19 4.40
N GLY A 316 -27.23 -130.95 4.44
CA GLY A 316 -26.09 -130.92 5.37
C GLY A 316 -25.35 -132.27 5.42
N ASN A 317 -24.06 -132.29 5.81
CA ASN A 317 -23.28 -133.50 6.07
C ASN A 317 -21.95 -133.18 6.79
N VAL A 318 -21.22 -134.15 7.34
CA VAL A 318 -19.97 -133.88 8.08
C VAL A 318 -18.86 -133.31 7.18
N THR A 319 -18.81 -133.70 5.90
CA THR A 319 -17.96 -133.04 4.89
C THR A 319 -18.31 -131.57 4.72
N ALA A 320 -19.59 -131.20 4.84
CA ALA A 320 -20.01 -129.80 4.81
C ALA A 320 -19.55 -129.01 6.04
N LEU A 321 -19.23 -129.65 7.19
CA LEU A 321 -18.55 -128.97 8.29
C LEU A 321 -17.07 -128.71 7.96
N THR A 322 -16.37 -129.61 7.28
CA THR A 322 -15.00 -129.35 6.79
C THR A 322 -15.00 -128.25 5.71
N THR A 323 -15.95 -128.30 4.77
CA THR A 323 -16.13 -127.24 3.77
C THR A 323 -16.55 -125.93 4.42
N LYS A 324 -17.41 -125.95 5.46
CA LYS A 324 -17.83 -124.74 6.18
C LYS A 324 -16.78 -124.19 7.14
N ILE A 325 -15.86 -125.01 7.65
CA ILE A 325 -14.62 -124.52 8.26
C ILE A 325 -13.76 -123.85 7.19
N LYS A 326 -13.67 -124.40 5.97
CA LYS A 326 -12.98 -123.73 4.85
C LYS A 326 -13.66 -122.44 4.40
N THR A 327 -14.99 -122.35 4.29
CA THR A 327 -15.64 -121.06 3.97
C THR A 327 -15.68 -120.11 5.15
N LEU A 328 -15.78 -120.55 6.41
CA LEU A 328 -15.58 -119.67 7.58
C LEU A 328 -14.13 -119.18 7.68
N GLN A 329 -13.15 -119.97 7.22
CA GLN A 329 -11.77 -119.52 7.07
C GLN A 329 -11.66 -118.51 5.93
N GLN A 330 -12.23 -118.76 4.75
CA GLN A 330 -12.24 -117.80 3.64
C GLN A 330 -13.05 -116.53 3.94
N GLU A 331 -14.12 -116.63 4.73
CA GLU A 331 -14.90 -115.51 5.25
C GLU A 331 -14.12 -114.76 6.33
N LYS A 332 -13.37 -115.45 7.21
CA LYS A 332 -12.40 -114.81 8.12
C LYS A 332 -11.35 -114.06 7.31
N ASP A 333 -10.66 -114.72 6.39
CA ASP A 333 -9.58 -114.14 5.60
C ASP A 333 -10.09 -112.96 4.75
N ALA A 334 -11.32 -113.05 4.20
CA ALA A 334 -11.98 -111.95 3.51
C ALA A 334 -12.40 -110.81 4.45
N LEU A 335 -12.92 -111.09 5.64
CA LEU A 335 -13.22 -110.08 6.67
C LEU A 335 -11.95 -109.44 7.23
N GLU A 336 -10.83 -110.15 7.26
CA GLU A 336 -9.51 -109.66 7.65
C GLU A 336 -8.98 -108.69 6.59
N VAL A 337 -9.14 -109.00 5.30
CA VAL A 337 -8.89 -108.07 4.18
C VAL A 337 -9.84 -106.87 4.19
N ASP A 338 -11.14 -107.05 4.46
CA ASP A 338 -12.09 -105.93 4.49
C ASP A 338 -11.90 -105.03 5.74
N LEU A 339 -11.45 -105.61 6.86
CA LEU A 339 -10.99 -104.92 8.07
C LEU A 339 -9.69 -104.16 7.81
N GLU A 340 -8.71 -104.75 7.13
CA GLU A 340 -7.46 -104.10 6.74
C GLU A 340 -7.71 -102.95 5.76
N ALA A 341 -8.59 -103.15 4.78
CA ALA A 341 -9.09 -102.09 3.90
C ALA A 341 -9.89 -101.02 4.67
N SER A 342 -10.57 -101.37 5.77
CA SER A 342 -11.23 -100.37 6.65
C SER A 342 -10.23 -99.62 7.52
N ASN A 343 -9.17 -100.28 7.98
CA ASN A 343 -8.07 -99.64 8.71
C ASN A 343 -7.31 -98.66 7.81
N SER A 344 -7.10 -99.01 6.53
CA SER A 344 -6.59 -98.10 5.49
C SER A 344 -7.51 -96.87 5.33
N ARG A 345 -8.83 -97.06 5.12
CA ARG A 345 -9.79 -95.95 5.03
C ARG A 345 -9.82 -95.08 6.30
N CYS A 346 -9.66 -95.68 7.49
CA CYS A 346 -9.52 -94.96 8.74
C CYS A 346 -8.19 -94.18 8.84
N GLY A 347 -7.10 -94.68 8.23
CA GLY A 347 -5.85 -93.96 8.05
C GLY A 347 -6.00 -92.73 7.15
N ASP A 348 -6.65 -92.90 5.99
CA ASP A 348 -6.93 -91.80 5.06
C ASP A 348 -7.81 -90.72 5.70
N LEU A 349 -8.84 -91.13 6.45
CA LEU A 349 -9.70 -90.22 7.21
C LEU A 349 -8.94 -89.48 8.32
N ARG A 350 -8.07 -90.15 9.10
CA ARG A 350 -7.19 -89.48 10.08
C ARG A 350 -6.26 -88.47 9.39
N THR A 351 -5.77 -88.79 8.19
CA THR A 351 -4.89 -87.91 7.41
C THR A 351 -5.65 -86.68 6.91
N ARG A 352 -6.90 -86.85 6.45
CA ARG A 352 -7.80 -85.73 6.10
C ARG A 352 -8.15 -84.86 7.31
N VAL A 353 -8.40 -85.45 8.49
CA VAL A 353 -8.65 -84.70 9.73
C VAL A 353 -7.43 -83.86 10.10
N ALA A 354 -6.23 -84.44 10.12
CA ALA A 354 -4.99 -83.69 10.39
C ALA A 354 -4.70 -82.57 9.36
N GLN A 355 -5.15 -82.72 8.11
CA GLN A 355 -5.09 -81.64 7.10
C GLN A 355 -6.10 -80.52 7.39
N LEU A 356 -7.29 -80.83 7.86
CA LEU A 356 -8.29 -79.85 8.28
C LEU A 356 -7.87 -79.12 9.57
N ASP A 357 -7.29 -79.83 10.53
CA ASP A 357 -6.72 -79.24 11.75
C ASP A 357 -5.61 -78.23 11.40
N LYS A 358 -4.69 -78.60 10.50
CA LYS A 358 -3.64 -77.70 9.99
C LYS A 358 -4.20 -76.46 9.26
N LEU A 359 -5.23 -76.62 8.45
CA LEU A 359 -5.91 -75.48 7.80
C LEU A 359 -6.64 -74.59 8.82
N SER A 360 -7.15 -75.16 9.91
CA SER A 360 -7.74 -74.42 11.03
C SER A 360 -6.67 -73.59 11.77
N GLU A 361 -5.50 -74.17 12.05
CA GLU A 361 -4.36 -73.44 12.62
C GLU A 361 -3.88 -72.30 11.72
N GLU A 362 -3.76 -72.53 10.42
CA GLU A 362 -3.42 -71.50 9.43
C GLU A 362 -4.46 -70.36 9.41
N PHE A 363 -5.76 -70.68 9.48
CA PHE A 363 -6.83 -69.69 9.52
C PHE A 363 -6.83 -68.88 10.83
N VAL A 364 -6.57 -69.54 11.97
CA VAL A 364 -6.38 -68.88 13.27
C VAL A 364 -5.16 -67.97 13.25
N GLN A 365 -4.08 -68.35 12.57
CA GLN A 365 -2.88 -67.52 12.45
C GLN A 365 -3.11 -66.30 11.55
N VAL A 366 -3.78 -66.45 10.40
CA VAL A 366 -4.21 -65.31 9.55
C VAL A 366 -5.11 -64.35 10.33
N LYS A 367 -6.07 -64.89 11.11
CA LYS A 367 -6.94 -64.07 11.95
C LYS A 367 -6.13 -63.23 12.97
N LYS A 368 -5.15 -63.83 13.66
CA LYS A 368 -4.27 -63.09 14.59
C LYS A 368 -3.47 -61.98 13.89
N THR A 369 -3.00 -62.21 12.66
CA THR A 369 -2.32 -61.18 11.87
C THR A 369 -3.26 -60.00 11.57
N MET A 370 -4.48 -60.27 11.10
CA MET A 370 -5.49 -59.23 10.84
C MET A 370 -5.93 -58.49 12.11
N GLU A 371 -6.05 -59.18 13.25
CA GLU A 371 -6.34 -58.55 14.54
C GLU A 371 -5.18 -57.65 15.00
N LYS A 372 -3.92 -58.01 14.72
CA LYS A 372 -2.76 -57.12 14.96
C LYS A 372 -2.76 -55.93 14.01
N GLU A 373 -2.91 -56.14 12.71
CA GLU A 373 -2.94 -55.07 11.69
C GLU A 373 -4.05 -54.04 12.01
N LYS A 374 -5.21 -54.49 12.49
CA LYS A 374 -6.27 -53.61 12.98
C LYS A 374 -5.82 -52.74 14.16
N VAL A 375 -5.12 -53.30 15.14
CA VAL A 375 -4.61 -52.55 16.30
C VAL A 375 -3.48 -51.59 15.89
N ASP A 376 -2.61 -51.99 14.97
CA ASP A 376 -1.56 -51.11 14.43
C ASP A 376 -2.19 -49.89 13.71
N VAL A 377 -3.24 -50.10 12.90
CA VAL A 377 -3.98 -49.02 12.21
C VAL A 377 -4.81 -48.16 13.18
N GLU A 378 -5.41 -48.75 14.22
CA GLU A 378 -6.12 -47.98 15.26
C GLU A 378 -5.14 -47.09 16.06
N ALA A 379 -3.89 -47.52 16.25
CA ALA A 379 -2.84 -46.68 16.85
C ALA A 379 -2.38 -45.54 15.92
N GLU A 380 -2.21 -45.80 14.62
CA GLU A 380 -1.87 -44.77 13.61
C GLU A 380 -2.98 -43.70 13.49
N LEU A 381 -4.25 -44.12 13.56
CA LEU A 381 -5.40 -43.21 13.58
C LEU A 381 -5.41 -42.31 14.84
N VAL A 382 -5.04 -42.85 16.01
CA VAL A 382 -4.93 -42.05 17.24
C VAL A 382 -3.74 -41.08 17.18
N SER A 383 -2.60 -41.48 16.60
CA SER A 383 -1.43 -40.59 16.40
C SER A 383 -1.78 -39.41 15.49
N THR A 384 -2.39 -39.69 14.34
CA THR A 384 -2.79 -38.64 13.38
C THR A 384 -3.90 -37.72 13.90
N GLN A 385 -4.78 -38.20 14.78
CA GLN A 385 -5.72 -37.34 15.52
C GLN A 385 -5.00 -36.40 16.49
N GLN A 386 -3.99 -36.87 17.23
CA GLN A 386 -3.19 -36.03 18.14
C GLN A 386 -2.36 -34.99 17.39
N GLU A 387 -1.79 -35.34 16.24
CA GLU A 387 -1.07 -34.41 15.35
C GLU A 387 -2.01 -33.32 14.80
N LEU A 388 -3.24 -33.68 14.41
CA LEU A 388 -4.25 -32.72 13.95
C LEU A 388 -4.69 -31.78 15.08
N GLU A 389 -4.92 -32.29 16.29
CA GLU A 389 -5.30 -31.46 17.44
C GLU A 389 -4.17 -30.51 17.86
N LEU A 390 -2.92 -30.96 17.79
CA LEU A 390 -1.73 -30.11 17.95
C LEU A 390 -1.64 -29.02 16.86
N CYS A 391 -1.95 -29.34 15.61
CA CYS A 391 -2.01 -28.35 14.52
C CYS A 391 -3.10 -27.29 14.77
N ILE A 392 -4.29 -27.71 15.21
CA ILE A 392 -5.40 -26.80 15.58
C ILE A 392 -5.01 -25.91 16.77
N GLN A 393 -4.28 -26.45 17.75
CA GLN A 393 -3.77 -25.67 18.89
C GLN A 393 -2.71 -24.64 18.45
N ASN A 394 -1.78 -25.04 17.57
CA ASN A 394 -0.77 -24.14 17.01
C ASN A 394 -1.41 -23.03 16.16
N GLN A 395 -2.44 -23.34 15.36
CA GLN A 395 -3.20 -22.34 14.60
C GLN A 395 -3.80 -21.27 15.53
N LYS A 396 -4.48 -21.66 16.61
CA LYS A 396 -5.05 -20.73 17.60
C LYS A 396 -3.99 -19.83 18.25
N VAL A 397 -2.79 -20.36 18.50
CA VAL A 397 -1.66 -19.56 19.03
C VAL A 397 -1.13 -18.56 17.98
N MET A 398 -1.22 -18.86 16.68
CA MET A 398 -0.91 -17.90 15.63
C MET A 398 -2.01 -16.84 15.49
N GLU A 399 -3.29 -17.22 15.54
CA GLU A 399 -4.45 -16.30 15.49
C GLU A 399 -4.37 -15.24 16.61
N VAL A 400 -4.06 -15.66 17.85
CA VAL A 400 -3.84 -14.72 18.97
C VAL A 400 -2.64 -13.80 18.72
N ARG A 401 -1.53 -14.32 18.16
CA ARG A 401 -0.36 -13.48 17.83
C ARG A 401 -0.61 -12.48 16.70
N VAL A 402 -1.48 -12.81 15.75
CA VAL A 402 -1.92 -11.87 14.72
C VAL A 402 -2.75 -10.76 15.36
N GLN A 403 -3.72 -11.08 16.21
CA GLN A 403 -4.52 -10.09 16.95
C GLN A 403 -3.66 -9.19 17.85
N GLU A 404 -2.65 -9.73 18.52
CA GLU A 404 -1.68 -8.94 19.28
C GLU A 404 -0.82 -8.01 18.41
N ALA A 405 -0.58 -8.36 17.14
CA ALA A 405 0.17 -7.53 16.20
C ALA A 405 -0.72 -6.46 15.55
N GLU A 406 -1.97 -6.79 15.24
CA GLU A 406 -3.01 -5.86 14.79
C GLU A 406 -3.26 -4.76 15.83
N ALA A 407 -3.36 -5.12 17.11
CA ALA A 407 -3.45 -4.15 18.22
C ALA A 407 -2.25 -3.20 18.25
N ARG A 408 -1.02 -3.73 18.20
CA ARG A 408 0.22 -2.92 18.18
C ARG A 408 0.32 -2.02 16.95
N ASN A 409 -0.22 -2.45 15.80
CA ASN A 409 -0.30 -1.62 14.61
C ASN A 409 -1.33 -0.49 14.74
N ALA A 410 -2.43 -0.70 15.47
CA ALA A 410 -3.38 0.36 15.81
C ALA A 410 -2.76 1.39 16.76
N ASP A 411 -2.05 0.96 17.81
CA ASP A 411 -1.31 1.83 18.72
C ASP A 411 -0.28 2.70 17.95
N PHE A 412 0.43 2.10 17.00
CA PHE A 412 1.40 2.79 16.15
C PHE A 412 0.75 3.81 15.19
N LEU A 413 -0.45 3.51 14.68
CA LEU A 413 -1.22 4.43 13.84
C LEU A 413 -1.71 5.64 14.64
N GLU A 414 -2.16 5.45 15.88
CA GLU A 414 -2.53 6.56 16.78
C GLU A 414 -1.31 7.46 17.11
N LEU A 415 -0.15 6.86 17.36
CA LEU A 415 1.11 7.60 17.53
C LEU A 415 1.48 8.39 16.26
N THR A 416 1.32 7.80 15.07
CA THR A 416 1.61 8.46 13.78
C THR A 416 0.69 9.66 13.55
N ASN A 417 -0.62 9.51 13.81
CA ASN A 417 -1.58 10.62 13.75
C ASN A 417 -1.24 11.74 14.75
N THR A 418 -0.76 11.38 15.94
CA THR A 418 -0.32 12.33 16.97
C THR A 418 0.92 13.11 16.53
N LEU A 419 1.88 12.45 15.87
CA LEU A 419 3.06 13.09 15.28
C LEU A 419 2.68 14.04 14.13
N GLN A 420 1.83 13.62 13.20
CA GLN A 420 1.35 14.50 12.13
C GLN A 420 0.64 15.75 12.68
N THR A 421 -0.17 15.60 13.74
CA THR A 421 -0.82 16.73 14.42
C THR A 421 0.20 17.70 15.00
N ARG A 422 1.31 17.20 15.58
CA ARG A 422 2.42 18.02 16.08
C ARG A 422 3.17 18.74 14.95
N ASP A 423 3.37 18.10 13.79
CA ASP A 423 4.00 18.74 12.63
C ASP A 423 3.10 19.85 12.03
N GLU A 424 1.78 19.68 12.03
CA GLU A 424 0.81 20.71 11.63
C GLU A 424 0.79 21.90 12.62
N GLU A 425 0.90 21.64 13.93
CA GLU A 425 1.12 22.68 14.95
C GLU A 425 2.45 23.42 14.73
N ILE A 426 3.55 22.71 14.49
CA ILE A 426 4.88 23.29 14.23
C ILE A 426 4.88 24.15 12.96
N ALA A 427 4.28 23.67 11.86
CA ALA A 427 4.15 24.44 10.62
C ALA A 427 3.33 25.73 10.84
N THR A 428 2.28 25.66 11.66
CA THR A 428 1.47 26.83 12.04
C THR A 428 2.27 27.82 12.90
N LEU A 429 3.11 27.34 13.82
CA LEU A 429 4.01 28.19 14.61
C LEU A 429 5.07 28.85 13.72
N MET A 430 5.71 28.11 12.80
CA MET A 430 6.66 28.67 11.83
C MET A 430 6.04 29.76 10.96
N GLN A 431 4.79 29.58 10.49
CA GLN A 431 4.09 30.61 9.72
C GLN A 431 3.79 31.87 10.55
N ASN A 432 3.56 31.73 11.86
CA ASN A 432 3.41 32.88 12.75
C ASN A 432 4.74 33.58 13.02
N VAL A 433 5.86 32.85 13.13
CA VAL A 433 7.21 33.44 13.26
C VAL A 433 7.54 34.28 12.03
N ILE A 434 7.36 33.76 10.81
CA ILE A 434 7.61 34.50 9.57
C ILE A 434 6.80 35.80 9.52
N ARG A 435 5.51 35.76 9.89
CA ARG A 435 4.70 36.99 9.94
C ARG A 435 5.20 37.99 10.98
N LEU A 436 5.72 37.53 12.11
CA LEU A 436 6.32 38.41 13.13
C LEU A 436 7.67 38.98 12.67
N GLU A 437 8.42 38.28 11.83
CA GLU A 437 9.62 38.79 11.16
C GLU A 437 9.22 39.88 10.13
N ASP A 438 8.21 39.64 9.30
CA ASP A 438 7.62 40.64 8.39
C ASP A 438 7.11 41.90 9.16
N ASP A 439 6.36 41.69 10.26
CA ASP A 439 5.82 42.76 11.13
C ASP A 439 6.94 43.58 11.79
N VAL A 440 8.11 42.99 12.05
CA VAL A 440 9.30 43.68 12.58
C VAL A 440 10.03 44.45 11.48
N GLU A 441 10.23 43.87 10.30
CA GLU A 441 10.88 44.57 9.19
C GLU A 441 10.08 45.81 8.76
N GLU A 442 8.74 45.74 8.75
CA GLU A 442 7.90 46.92 8.47
C GLU A 442 8.08 48.02 9.53
N ARG A 443 8.27 47.66 10.81
CA ARG A 443 8.51 48.63 11.90
C ARG A 443 9.89 49.27 11.77
N ASP A 444 10.93 48.51 11.40
CA ASP A 444 12.27 49.04 11.16
C ASP A 444 12.31 49.95 9.92
N GLN A 445 11.61 49.59 8.83
CA GLN A 445 11.47 50.45 7.64
C GLN A 445 10.75 51.77 7.99
N ARG A 446 9.65 51.71 8.78
CA ARG A 446 8.95 52.91 9.28
C ARG A 446 9.85 53.76 10.19
N TYR A 447 10.65 53.13 11.05
CA TYR A 447 11.57 53.82 11.96
C TYR A 447 12.70 54.52 11.19
N ALA A 448 13.27 53.88 10.15
CA ALA A 448 14.22 54.51 9.24
C ALA A 448 13.62 55.73 8.52
N GLY A 449 12.39 55.61 8.01
CA GLY A 449 11.67 56.75 7.40
C GLY A 449 11.49 57.93 8.37
N LEU A 450 11.15 57.66 9.63
CA LEU A 450 11.06 58.68 10.67
C LEU A 450 12.43 59.30 11.03
N GLN A 451 13.53 58.53 10.95
CA GLN A 451 14.88 59.09 11.09
C GLN A 451 15.24 60.01 9.92
N ASP A 452 14.90 59.67 8.68
CA ASP A 452 15.11 60.52 7.51
C ASP A 452 14.28 61.81 7.58
N GLU A 453 13.01 61.73 7.99
CA GLU A 453 12.18 62.92 8.24
C GLU A 453 12.78 63.81 9.34
N LEU A 454 13.27 63.21 10.44
CA LEU A 454 13.93 63.96 11.51
C LEU A 454 15.24 64.62 11.04
N HIS A 455 16.04 63.96 10.20
CA HIS A 455 17.22 64.56 9.58
C HIS A 455 16.86 65.71 8.63
N LYS A 456 15.81 65.55 7.82
CA LYS A 456 15.29 66.59 6.94
C LYS A 456 14.81 67.81 7.75
N VAL A 457 13.98 67.62 8.77
CA VAL A 457 13.50 68.70 9.65
C VAL A 457 14.66 69.40 10.37
N ASN A 458 15.67 68.65 10.84
CA ASN A 458 16.86 69.24 11.46
C ASN A 458 17.69 70.06 10.44
N THR A 459 17.77 69.60 9.19
CA THR A 459 18.43 70.33 8.09
C THR A 459 17.66 71.61 7.72
N GLU A 460 16.34 71.54 7.63
CA GLU A 460 15.46 72.71 7.41
C GLU A 460 15.57 73.71 8.57
N LEU A 461 15.60 73.24 9.82
CA LEU A 461 15.86 74.05 11.02
C LEU A 461 17.25 74.72 10.98
N GLN A 462 18.27 74.02 10.47
CA GLN A 462 19.62 74.56 10.31
C GLN A 462 19.69 75.62 9.19
N ASN A 463 18.98 75.41 8.08
CA ASN A 463 18.83 76.39 7.00
C ASN A 463 18.06 77.64 7.47
N LEU A 464 16.99 77.47 8.26
CA LEU A 464 16.26 78.58 8.89
C LEU A 464 17.15 79.36 9.88
N LYS A 465 18.02 78.68 10.64
CA LYS A 465 19.03 79.33 11.49
C LYS A 465 20.09 80.08 10.67
N GLN A 466 20.43 79.65 9.45
CA GLN A 466 21.32 80.42 8.57
C GLN A 466 20.61 81.66 8.01
N LEU A 467 19.36 81.52 7.55
CA LEU A 467 18.52 82.63 7.07
C LEU A 467 18.23 83.67 8.17
N SER A 468 18.22 83.29 9.45
CA SER A 468 18.08 84.24 10.57
C SER A 468 19.33 85.06 10.89
N HIS A 469 20.45 84.85 10.18
CA HIS A 469 21.68 85.64 10.29
C HIS A 469 21.90 86.56 9.08
N ASP A 470 20.98 86.60 8.12
CA ASP A 470 21.00 87.55 7.00
C ASP A 470 20.45 88.91 7.46
N GLU A 471 21.29 89.95 7.43
CA GLU A 471 20.99 91.30 7.94
C GLU A 471 19.73 91.91 7.30
N THR A 472 19.39 91.51 6.08
CA THR A 472 18.18 91.98 5.37
C THR A 472 16.88 91.43 5.96
N VAL A 473 16.91 90.22 6.53
CA VAL A 473 15.74 89.60 7.19
C VAL A 473 15.44 90.28 8.52
N GLN A 474 16.48 90.64 9.27
CA GLN A 474 16.36 91.30 10.58
C GLN A 474 15.65 92.68 10.46
N ALA A 475 15.96 93.44 9.39
CA ALA A 475 15.27 94.69 9.07
C ALA A 475 13.79 94.49 8.71
N LEU A 476 13.48 93.44 7.93
CA LEU A 476 12.10 93.11 7.51
C LEU A 476 11.23 92.59 8.65
N GLN A 477 11.81 91.89 9.64
CA GLN A 477 11.10 91.45 10.84
C GLN A 477 10.65 92.64 11.71
N MET A 478 11.51 93.65 11.93
CA MET A 478 11.11 94.86 12.66
C MET A 478 9.99 95.64 11.95
N ALA A 479 9.95 95.62 10.61
CA ALA A 479 8.86 96.22 9.85
C ALA A 479 7.53 95.47 10.03
N ARG A 480 7.53 94.13 9.98
CA ARG A 480 6.31 93.31 10.13
C ARG A 480 5.76 93.25 11.55
N GLN A 481 6.61 93.33 12.59
CA GLN A 481 6.18 93.29 13.99
C GLN A 481 5.22 94.43 14.41
N LYS A 482 5.11 95.52 13.64
CA LYS A 482 4.16 96.60 13.91
C LYS A 482 2.76 96.44 13.29
N ALA A 483 2.52 95.41 12.47
CA ALA A 483 1.26 95.26 11.72
C ALA A 483 0.53 93.92 11.93
N ALA A 484 1.21 92.86 12.39
CA ALA A 484 0.65 91.50 12.43
C ALA A 484 0.46 90.91 13.85
N THR A 485 0.58 91.71 14.90
CA THR A 485 0.81 91.25 16.28
C THR A 485 -0.40 90.72 17.06
N TYR A 486 -1.60 90.68 16.47
CA TYR A 486 -2.79 90.07 17.08
C TYR A 486 -3.32 88.85 16.32
N GLU A 487 -3.49 88.93 15.00
CA GLU A 487 -3.98 87.80 14.17
C GLU A 487 -2.96 86.66 14.07
N ALA A 488 -1.70 86.96 13.73
CA ALA A 488 -0.68 85.92 13.69
C ALA A 488 -0.40 85.32 15.08
N LEU A 489 -0.65 86.07 16.15
CA LEU A 489 -0.45 85.63 17.53
C LEU A 489 -1.66 84.85 18.10
N THR A 490 -2.84 84.96 17.48
CA THR A 490 -3.96 84.03 17.74
C THR A 490 -3.76 82.73 16.97
N LEU A 491 -3.49 82.80 15.66
CA LEU A 491 -3.22 81.61 14.84
C LEU A 491 -2.03 80.79 15.36
N LEU A 492 -0.90 81.41 15.73
CA LEU A 492 0.22 80.68 16.34
C LEU A 492 -0.11 80.07 17.71
N ASN A 493 -1.04 80.63 18.48
CA ASN A 493 -1.49 79.99 19.73
C ASN A 493 -2.48 78.85 19.45
N GLU A 494 -3.27 78.91 18.38
CA GLU A 494 -4.16 77.83 17.94
C GLU A 494 -3.36 76.66 17.33
N GLU A 495 -2.39 76.93 16.47
CA GLU A 495 -1.43 75.92 15.96
C GLU A 495 -0.59 75.33 17.09
N LYS A 496 -0.04 76.17 17.98
CA LYS A 496 0.69 75.69 19.16
C LYS A 496 -0.19 74.78 20.02
N LYS A 497 -1.43 75.18 20.30
CA LYS A 497 -2.37 74.36 21.08
C LYS A 497 -2.70 73.06 20.37
N ALA A 498 -2.91 73.08 19.06
CA ALA A 498 -3.15 71.87 18.27
C ALA A 498 -1.94 70.92 18.31
N LEU A 499 -0.71 71.45 18.30
CA LEU A 499 0.52 70.66 18.47
C LEU A 499 0.70 70.17 19.92
N GLU A 500 0.33 70.94 20.94
CA GLU A 500 0.30 70.49 22.34
C GLU A 500 -0.76 69.39 22.56
N ASP A 501 -1.94 69.49 21.92
CA ASP A 501 -2.99 68.47 21.94
C ASP A 501 -2.58 67.20 21.14
N GLN A 502 -1.86 67.34 20.02
CA GLN A 502 -1.28 66.21 19.30
C GLN A 502 -0.15 65.54 20.09
N LEU A 503 0.75 66.31 20.70
CA LEU A 503 1.83 65.78 21.55
C LEU A 503 1.25 65.01 22.73
N ARG A 504 0.19 65.53 23.35
CA ARG A 504 -0.56 64.87 24.41
C ARG A 504 -1.22 63.57 23.92
N LEU A 505 -1.87 63.56 22.75
CA LEU A 505 -2.42 62.33 22.16
C LEU A 505 -1.35 61.28 21.82
N VAL A 506 -0.15 61.70 21.42
CA VAL A 506 0.99 60.81 21.21
C VAL A 506 1.51 60.27 22.55
N GLN A 507 1.62 61.11 23.58
CA GLN A 507 1.99 60.67 24.94
C GLN A 507 0.97 59.70 25.53
N GLU A 508 -0.33 59.99 25.44
CA GLU A 508 -1.43 59.11 25.88
C GLU A 508 -1.37 57.74 25.18
N ARG A 509 -1.03 57.70 23.88
CA ARG A 509 -0.79 56.43 23.15
C ARG A 509 0.48 55.71 23.60
N LEU A 510 1.58 56.43 23.83
CA LEU A 510 2.87 55.84 24.22
C LEU A 510 2.80 55.29 25.65
N GLU A 511 2.04 55.93 26.54
CA GLU A 511 1.73 55.39 27.88
C GLU A 511 0.81 54.17 27.79
N ALA A 512 -0.19 54.16 26.88
CA ALA A 512 -1.04 52.98 26.65
C ALA A 512 -0.26 51.79 26.06
N GLU A 513 0.65 52.01 25.10
CA GLU A 513 1.55 50.97 24.59
C GLU A 513 2.49 50.44 25.68
N ARG A 514 2.98 51.29 26.59
CA ARG A 514 3.76 50.85 27.76
C ARG A 514 2.96 50.01 28.75
N VAL A 515 1.71 50.37 29.02
CA VAL A 515 0.81 49.57 29.87
C VAL A 515 0.56 48.21 29.22
N ALA A 516 0.21 48.17 27.92
CA ALA A 516 0.01 46.92 27.19
C ALA A 516 1.27 46.04 27.16
N LEU A 517 2.46 46.62 26.99
CA LEU A 517 3.73 45.91 27.05
C LEU A 517 4.01 45.34 28.46
N HIS A 518 3.61 46.05 29.51
CA HIS A 518 3.74 45.58 30.90
C HIS A 518 2.75 44.46 31.21
N GLU A 519 1.50 44.56 30.74
CA GLU A 519 0.50 43.49 30.83
C GLU A 519 0.93 42.23 30.07
N GLU A 520 1.53 42.39 28.87
CA GLU A 520 2.10 41.27 28.10
C GLU A 520 3.32 40.65 28.79
N LYS A 521 4.20 41.47 29.40
CA LYS A 521 5.33 40.99 30.19
C LYS A 521 4.86 40.20 31.41
N ASP A 522 3.88 40.70 32.15
CA ASP A 522 3.40 40.07 33.38
C ASP A 522 2.62 38.78 33.05
N ALA A 523 1.90 38.75 31.92
CA ALA A 523 1.31 37.52 31.39
C ALA A 523 2.38 36.46 30.99
N LYS A 524 3.52 36.90 30.43
CA LYS A 524 4.66 36.01 30.14
C LYS A 524 5.34 35.50 31.41
N GLU A 525 5.55 36.34 32.41
CA GLU A 525 6.10 35.94 33.72
C GLU A 525 5.17 34.96 34.44
N HIS A 526 3.85 35.16 34.37
CA HIS A 526 2.86 34.19 34.87
C HIS A 526 2.89 32.86 34.11
N ALA A 527 3.02 32.90 32.77
CA ALA A 527 3.16 31.69 31.95
C ALA A 527 4.47 30.92 32.25
N VAL A 528 5.57 31.61 32.53
CA VAL A 528 6.83 30.99 32.98
C VAL A 528 6.64 30.31 34.34
N ALA A 529 6.00 30.97 35.32
CA ALA A 529 5.73 30.36 36.63
C ALA A 529 4.89 29.07 36.52
N ILE A 530 3.87 29.04 35.65
CA ILE A 530 3.06 27.84 35.37
C ILE A 530 3.93 26.71 34.75
N LEU A 531 4.89 27.06 33.89
CA LEU A 531 5.82 26.08 33.31
C LEU A 531 6.83 25.56 34.35
N GLU A 532 7.26 26.39 35.30
CA GLU A 532 8.12 25.97 36.42
C GLU A 532 7.38 25.01 37.37
N ASP A 533 6.13 25.29 37.74
CA ASP A 533 5.28 24.37 38.51
C ASP A 533 5.06 23.03 37.77
N HIS A 534 4.86 23.06 36.45
CA HIS A 534 4.78 21.85 35.62
C HIS A 534 6.11 21.07 35.61
N VAL A 535 7.27 21.73 35.58
CA VAL A 535 8.59 21.07 35.68
C VAL A 535 8.77 20.40 37.04
N VAL A 536 8.38 21.06 38.13
CA VAL A 536 8.39 20.45 39.48
C VAL A 536 7.49 19.21 39.52
N THR A 537 6.26 19.32 38.98
CA THR A 537 5.30 18.20 38.91
C THR A 537 5.85 17.02 38.10
N ILE A 538 6.52 17.29 36.97
CA ILE A 538 7.18 16.26 36.14
C ILE A 538 8.33 15.59 36.90
N ASP A 539 9.13 16.34 37.67
CA ASP A 539 10.21 15.78 38.48
C ASP A 539 9.72 15.03 39.73
N GLU A 540 8.53 15.33 40.25
CA GLU A 540 7.86 14.50 41.25
C GLU A 540 7.37 13.18 40.62
N LEU A 541 6.67 13.23 39.49
CA LEU A 541 6.27 12.02 38.75
C LEU A 541 7.47 11.16 38.33
N ARG A 542 8.62 11.76 38.01
CA ARG A 542 9.88 11.03 37.76
C ARG A 542 10.43 10.35 39.02
N LYS A 543 10.35 10.99 40.19
CA LYS A 543 10.74 10.39 41.48
C LYS A 543 9.82 9.22 41.83
N GLU A 544 8.51 9.37 41.63
CA GLU A 544 7.54 8.29 41.84
C GLU A 544 7.78 7.10 40.90
N ASN A 545 7.94 7.35 39.59
CA ASN A 545 8.28 6.30 38.62
C ASN A 545 9.60 5.60 38.96
N LYS A 546 10.62 6.33 39.44
CA LYS A 546 11.88 5.75 39.91
C LYS A 546 11.68 4.88 41.16
N ALA A 547 10.90 5.34 42.14
CA ALA A 547 10.57 4.57 43.34
C ALA A 547 9.77 3.30 43.02
N LEU A 548 8.84 3.36 42.06
CA LEU A 548 8.09 2.19 41.57
C LEU A 548 9.02 1.20 40.84
N LEU A 549 9.96 1.68 40.01
CA LEU A 549 10.97 0.82 39.38
C LEU A 549 11.89 0.16 40.42
N GLU A 550 12.29 0.86 41.47
CA GLU A 550 13.10 0.32 42.57
C GLU A 550 12.33 -0.72 43.40
N GLN A 551 11.00 -0.56 43.58
CA GLN A 551 10.13 -1.59 44.16
C GLN A 551 9.97 -2.82 43.26
N ILE A 552 9.89 -2.65 41.94
CA ILE A 552 9.73 -3.76 40.99
C ILE A 552 11.03 -4.59 40.86
N GLN A 553 12.20 -3.99 41.07
CA GLN A 553 13.49 -4.67 40.93
C GLN A 553 14.02 -5.37 42.20
N THR A 554 13.30 -5.33 43.33
CA THR A 554 13.77 -5.89 44.62
C THR A 554 13.03 -7.15 45.09
N PRO A 555 13.50 -8.37 44.71
CA PRO A 555 12.98 -9.61 45.30
C PRO A 555 13.41 -9.78 46.77
N ARG A 556 12.48 -10.15 47.64
CA ARG A 556 12.72 -10.31 49.09
C ARG A 556 13.75 -11.41 49.40
N ALA A 557 14.82 -11.03 50.10
CA ALA A 557 15.60 -11.88 50.99
C ALA A 557 15.83 -11.12 52.32
N ALA A 558 16.14 -11.81 53.41
CA ALA A 558 16.06 -11.26 54.78
C ALA A 558 17.36 -11.38 55.58
N ASP A 559 17.35 -10.68 56.72
CA ASP A 559 18.16 -10.91 57.94
C ASP A 559 19.65 -10.50 58.00
N LYS A 560 19.96 -9.82 59.14
CA LYS A 560 21.20 -9.90 59.96
C LYS A 560 22.51 -9.22 59.46
N VAL A 561 23.44 -8.73 60.33
CA VAL A 561 23.36 -8.20 61.72
C VAL A 561 24.69 -7.48 62.15
N THR A 562 24.61 -6.51 63.08
CA THR A 562 25.65 -5.92 64.00
C THR A 562 27.04 -5.37 63.54
N THR A 563 27.42 -4.21 64.13
CA THR A 563 28.79 -3.76 64.60
C THR A 563 29.94 -3.61 63.55
N GLU A 564 30.98 -2.76 63.67
CA GLU A 564 31.47 -1.72 64.62
C GLU A 564 32.45 -0.76 63.85
N ARG A 565 33.25 0.22 64.34
CA ARG A 565 33.66 0.78 65.65
C ARG A 565 33.99 2.30 65.54
N SER A 566 34.34 2.94 66.66
CA SER A 566 34.68 4.37 66.88
C SER A 566 36.17 4.76 66.78
N ILE A 567 36.48 6.07 66.72
CA ILE A 567 37.58 6.85 67.41
C ILE A 567 37.73 8.26 66.76
N GLN A 568 37.93 9.41 67.43
CA GLN A 568 37.60 9.86 68.81
C GLN A 568 37.79 11.41 68.92
N THR A 569 37.07 12.08 69.84
CA THR A 569 37.34 13.34 70.64
C THR A 569 38.50 14.31 70.25
N VAL A 570 38.42 15.63 70.48
CA VAL A 570 38.30 16.35 71.79
C VAL A 570 37.75 17.79 71.61
N GLU A 571 37.16 18.29 72.70
CA GLU A 571 36.59 19.62 73.04
C GLU A 571 37.58 20.85 72.92
N GLU A 572 37.33 22.12 73.31
CA GLU A 572 36.26 22.77 74.12
C GLU A 572 36.24 24.33 73.97
N PHE A 573 35.05 24.96 73.89
CA PHE A 573 34.64 26.33 74.35
C PHE A 573 35.49 27.58 73.91
N ILE A 574 35.22 28.88 74.22
CA ILE A 574 34.31 29.62 75.13
C ILE A 574 33.68 30.85 74.39
N SER A 575 32.57 31.41 74.91
CA SER A 575 31.88 32.68 74.50
C SER A 575 32.43 33.91 75.33
N PRO A 576 31.80 35.11 75.55
CA PRO A 576 30.55 35.71 75.04
C PRO A 576 30.57 37.24 74.68
N GLU A 577 29.42 37.73 74.18
CA GLU A 577 28.71 39.02 74.42
C GLU A 577 29.46 40.38 74.64
N ALA A 578 29.40 41.24 73.60
CA ALA A 578 28.76 42.58 73.54
C ALA A 578 29.18 43.83 74.40
N HIS A 579 28.99 45.01 73.74
CA HIS A 579 28.84 46.40 74.25
C HIS A 579 30.06 47.37 74.43
N ALA A 580 30.19 48.30 73.46
CA ALA A 580 30.38 49.78 73.56
C ALA A 580 31.65 50.48 74.16
N ASP A 581 32.18 51.43 73.36
CA ASP A 581 32.69 52.80 73.65
C ASP A 581 34.03 53.13 74.38
N THR A 582 35.13 53.20 73.58
CA THR A 582 36.14 54.31 73.40
C THR A 582 37.11 54.89 74.50
N ALA A 583 38.42 54.93 74.13
CA ALA A 583 39.45 56.02 74.25
C ALA A 583 40.63 55.99 75.29
N SER A 584 41.81 56.54 74.90
CA SER A 584 43.14 56.71 75.59
C SER A 584 44.13 55.51 75.57
N GLU A 585 45.43 55.53 75.22
CA GLU A 585 46.48 56.54 74.83
C GLU A 585 47.29 57.17 76.02
N LEU A 586 48.62 57.50 76.00
CA LEU A 586 49.65 57.51 74.92
C LEU A 586 51.18 57.37 75.32
N GLU A 587 51.61 57.32 76.60
CA GLU A 587 52.98 57.77 77.03
C GLU A 587 54.20 56.80 76.84
N GLU A 588 54.05 55.58 76.32
CA GLU A 588 54.98 54.46 76.62
C GLU A 588 56.24 54.32 75.70
N ALA A 589 56.27 54.99 74.55
CA ALA A 589 57.14 54.63 73.41
C ALA A 589 58.55 55.26 73.40
N ARG A 590 59.47 54.88 74.31
CA ARG A 590 60.85 55.42 74.28
C ARG A 590 62.02 54.54 74.74
N THR A 591 61.82 53.53 75.58
CA THR A 591 62.90 52.60 75.97
C THR A 591 63.28 51.61 74.87
N GLU A 592 62.45 51.50 73.85
CA GLU A 592 62.47 50.49 72.77
C GLU A 592 63.64 50.62 71.77
N LEU A 593 64.54 51.61 71.92
CA LEU A 593 65.46 51.99 70.84
C LEU A 593 66.83 51.29 70.84
N GLU A 594 67.39 50.96 72.02
CA GLU A 594 68.77 50.42 72.10
C GLU A 594 68.82 48.91 71.83
N GLU A 595 67.76 48.19 72.25
CA GLU A 595 67.52 46.76 71.99
C GLU A 595 67.58 46.43 70.49
N THR A 596 67.04 47.32 69.64
CA THR A 596 67.02 47.20 68.16
C THR A 596 68.40 46.97 67.51
N THR A 597 69.48 47.40 68.17
CA THR A 597 70.82 47.36 67.56
C THR A 597 71.47 45.98 67.65
N SER A 598 71.24 45.24 68.73
CA SER A 598 71.66 43.83 68.81
C SER A 598 70.74 42.93 67.99
N GLU A 599 69.46 43.29 67.85
CA GLU A 599 68.52 42.59 66.97
C GLU A 599 68.96 42.66 65.50
N LEU A 600 69.46 43.82 65.03
CA LEU A 600 69.85 44.03 63.63
C LEU A 600 70.92 43.06 63.10
N GLU A 601 71.83 42.56 63.94
CA GLU A 601 72.93 41.67 63.48
C GLU A 601 72.54 40.17 63.49
N ASP A 602 71.67 39.76 64.43
CA ASP A 602 70.98 38.47 64.37
C ASP A 602 69.98 38.45 63.18
N LEU A 603 69.19 39.51 63.01
CA LEU A 603 68.33 39.72 61.84
C LEU A 603 69.11 39.60 60.52
N ARG A 604 70.36 40.08 60.45
CA ARG A 604 71.20 39.94 59.25
C ARG A 604 71.60 38.47 58.98
N SER A 605 72.00 37.74 60.02
CA SER A 605 72.32 36.31 59.88
C SER A 605 71.08 35.49 59.49
N ARG A 606 69.92 35.83 60.07
CA ARG A 606 68.62 35.27 59.71
C ARG A 606 68.23 35.62 58.26
N LEU A 607 68.54 36.83 57.78
CA LEU A 607 68.28 37.24 56.38
C LEU A 607 69.08 36.41 55.38
N GLU A 608 70.36 36.12 55.65
CA GLU A 608 71.17 35.27 54.76
C GLU A 608 70.67 33.81 54.74
N GLU A 609 70.29 33.26 55.91
CA GLU A 609 69.59 31.97 55.96
C GLU A 609 68.23 31.98 55.25
N LEU A 610 67.44 33.05 55.40
CA LEU A 610 66.16 33.23 54.73
C LEU A 610 66.34 33.36 53.22
N GLN A 611 67.41 33.98 52.74
CA GLN A 611 67.69 34.11 51.32
C GLN A 611 68.08 32.75 50.69
N HIS A 612 68.96 31.96 51.32
CA HIS A 612 69.19 30.59 50.83
C HIS A 612 67.91 29.72 50.88
N LYS A 613 67.04 29.93 51.88
CA LYS A 613 65.72 29.28 51.92
C LYS A 613 64.79 29.79 50.81
N PHE A 614 64.87 31.06 50.46
CA PHE A 614 64.12 31.69 49.36
C PHE A 614 64.56 31.13 48.00
N ASP A 615 65.86 31.15 47.68
CA ASP A 615 66.40 30.58 46.44
C ASP A 615 66.02 29.09 46.30
N GLY A 616 66.08 28.35 47.42
CA GLY A 616 65.67 26.94 47.51
C GLY A 616 64.16 26.68 47.48
N LEU A 617 63.33 27.72 47.61
CA LEU A 617 61.87 27.70 47.42
C LEU A 617 61.50 28.18 46.01
N GLU A 618 62.19 29.19 45.49
CA GLU A 618 62.02 29.72 44.13
C GLU A 618 62.29 28.62 43.10
N LYS A 619 63.42 27.92 43.20
CA LYS A 619 63.70 26.77 42.34
C LYS A 619 62.64 25.65 42.44
N LYS A 620 62.11 25.38 43.64
CA LYS A 620 61.00 24.42 43.80
C LYS A 620 59.71 24.92 43.15
N ASN A 621 59.49 26.23 43.14
CA ASN A 621 58.36 26.87 42.48
C ASN A 621 58.51 26.76 40.94
N GLU A 622 59.71 26.96 40.40
CA GLU A 622 60.02 26.69 38.99
C GLU A 622 59.78 25.20 38.62
N ASP A 623 60.33 24.26 39.40
CA ASP A 623 60.11 22.82 39.21
C ASP A 623 58.61 22.47 39.28
N LEU A 624 57.85 23.05 40.21
CA LEU A 624 56.40 22.85 40.33
C LEU A 624 55.63 23.44 39.15
N GLN A 625 55.97 24.64 38.69
CA GLN A 625 55.36 25.29 37.52
C GLN A 625 55.65 24.49 36.24
N GLN A 626 56.87 23.97 36.07
CA GLN A 626 57.20 23.11 34.93
C GLN A 626 56.41 21.79 34.97
N ASN A 627 56.28 21.17 36.15
CA ASN A 627 55.47 19.96 36.31
C ASN A 627 53.97 20.23 36.09
N GLN A 628 53.43 21.37 36.54
CA GLN A 628 52.07 21.80 36.22
C GLN A 628 51.88 21.97 34.72
N GLY A 629 52.80 22.65 34.03
CA GLY A 629 52.75 22.83 32.57
C GLY A 629 52.74 21.49 31.81
N GLN A 630 53.53 20.51 32.27
CA GLN A 630 53.50 19.14 31.71
C GLN A 630 52.19 18.42 32.01
N MET A 631 51.65 18.54 33.23
CA MET A 631 50.36 17.96 33.63
C MET A 631 49.21 18.55 32.79
N GLU A 632 49.18 19.87 32.61
CA GLU A 632 48.20 20.56 31.78
C GLU A 632 48.26 20.11 30.31
N LEU A 633 49.47 19.94 29.74
CA LEU A 633 49.63 19.42 28.38
C LEU A 633 49.16 17.96 28.27
N GLY A 634 49.41 17.13 29.28
CA GLY A 634 48.87 15.77 29.37
C GLY A 634 47.34 15.73 29.47
N TYR A 635 46.76 16.61 30.29
CA TYR A 635 45.32 16.76 30.44
C TYR A 635 44.67 17.26 29.14
N LYS A 636 45.20 18.33 28.53
CA LYS A 636 44.74 18.89 27.24
C LYS A 636 44.76 17.83 26.14
N ARG A 637 45.82 17.02 26.02
CA ARG A 637 45.89 15.88 25.07
C ARG A 637 44.82 14.82 25.36
N THR A 638 44.57 14.51 26.62
CA THR A 638 43.58 13.51 27.04
C THR A 638 42.15 13.99 26.73
N VAL A 639 41.82 15.22 27.09
CA VAL A 639 40.52 15.86 26.78
C VAL A 639 40.29 15.91 25.26
N SER A 640 41.29 16.28 24.45
CA SER A 640 41.16 16.25 22.99
C SER A 640 40.90 14.85 22.44
N ARG A 641 41.52 13.80 23.02
CA ARG A 641 41.30 12.41 22.61
C ARG A 641 39.89 11.92 22.94
N GLU A 642 39.38 12.23 24.13
CA GLU A 642 38.03 11.84 24.54
C GLU A 642 36.95 12.68 23.84
N ARG A 643 37.21 13.96 23.53
CA ARG A 643 36.37 14.77 22.63
C ARG A 643 36.26 14.13 21.24
N TYR A 644 37.38 13.80 20.59
CA TYR A 644 37.37 13.16 19.27
C TYR A 644 36.61 11.81 19.27
N LYS A 645 36.77 11.00 20.31
CA LYS A 645 35.97 9.78 20.49
C LYS A 645 34.47 10.10 20.60
N SER A 646 34.10 11.07 21.41
CA SER A 646 32.70 11.49 21.61
C SER A 646 32.08 11.98 20.30
N GLU A 647 32.79 12.84 19.55
CA GLU A 647 32.39 13.33 18.23
C GLU A 647 32.27 12.19 17.20
N SER A 648 33.17 11.20 17.25
CA SER A 648 33.09 9.99 16.42
C SER A 648 31.87 9.13 16.78
N PHE A 649 31.59 8.90 18.07
CA PHE A 649 30.38 8.16 18.50
C PHE A 649 29.10 8.92 18.16
N GLN A 650 29.05 10.24 18.34
CA GLN A 650 27.91 11.08 17.97
C GLN A 650 27.69 11.12 16.44
N SER A 651 28.74 10.92 15.65
CA SER A 651 28.64 10.78 14.20
C SER A 651 28.11 9.40 13.80
N GLN A 652 28.58 8.33 14.46
CA GLN A 652 28.07 6.98 14.25
C GLN A 652 26.60 6.82 14.69
N LEU A 653 26.20 7.45 15.81
CA LEU A 653 24.80 7.49 16.25
C LEU A 653 23.91 8.21 15.23
N ARG A 654 24.36 9.32 14.64
CA ARG A 654 23.61 10.02 13.57
C ARG A 654 23.46 9.18 12.31
N LEU A 655 24.48 8.41 11.91
CA LEU A 655 24.36 7.46 10.80
C LEU A 655 23.29 6.39 11.10
N LEU A 656 23.36 5.76 12.28
CA LEU A 656 22.35 4.77 12.71
C LEU A 656 20.95 5.37 12.86
N GLN A 657 20.81 6.64 13.23
CA GLN A 657 19.51 7.33 13.27
C GLN A 657 18.95 7.51 11.85
N ASN A 658 19.77 7.94 10.89
CA ASN A 658 19.36 8.09 9.49
C ASN A 658 19.02 6.74 8.83
N GLU A 659 19.80 5.69 9.11
CA GLU A 659 19.51 4.33 8.64
C GLU A 659 18.17 3.81 9.21
N ASN A 660 17.88 4.09 10.49
CA ASN A 660 16.59 3.74 11.10
C ASN A 660 15.41 4.54 10.53
N SER A 661 15.56 5.84 10.20
CA SER A 661 14.48 6.60 9.54
C SER A 661 14.23 6.10 8.11
N GLU A 662 15.29 5.82 7.33
CA GLU A 662 15.15 5.26 5.98
C GLU A 662 14.50 3.86 5.99
N LEU A 663 14.78 3.04 7.02
CA LEU A 663 14.10 1.76 7.23
C LEU A 663 12.64 1.96 7.66
N SER A 664 12.33 2.95 8.50
CA SER A 664 10.96 3.26 8.93
C SER A 664 10.09 3.71 7.76
N GLU A 665 10.59 4.61 6.89
CA GLU A 665 9.90 5.05 5.67
C GLU A 665 9.62 3.89 4.71
N LYS A 666 10.57 2.95 4.57
CA LYS A 666 10.39 1.73 3.76
C LYS A 666 9.33 0.79 4.35
N VAL A 667 9.32 0.59 5.67
CA VAL A 667 8.29 -0.21 6.35
C VAL A 667 6.91 0.43 6.18
N GLU A 668 6.80 1.75 6.38
CA GLU A 668 5.53 2.47 6.20
C GLU A 668 5.03 2.38 4.75
N THR A 669 5.94 2.48 3.77
CA THR A 669 5.63 2.32 2.34
C THR A 669 5.11 0.91 2.04
N LEU A 670 5.78 -0.13 2.53
CA LEU A 670 5.35 -1.52 2.37
C LEU A 670 4.00 -1.81 3.05
N CYS A 671 3.72 -1.21 4.20
CA CYS A 671 2.40 -1.30 4.87
C CYS A 671 1.30 -0.61 4.05
N LYS A 672 1.58 0.55 3.43
CA LYS A 672 0.65 1.22 2.50
C LYS A 672 0.41 0.40 1.23
N GLU A 673 1.42 -0.29 0.70
CA GLU A 673 1.28 -1.19 -0.45
C GLU A 673 0.46 -2.43 -0.10
N LEU A 674 0.77 -3.10 1.01
CA LEU A 674 0.02 -4.27 1.49
C LEU A 674 -1.45 -3.94 1.75
N THR A 675 -1.75 -2.76 2.29
CA THR A 675 -3.13 -2.30 2.53
C THR A 675 -3.90 -2.10 1.22
N LYS A 676 -3.24 -1.58 0.16
CA LYS A 676 -3.86 -1.44 -1.18
C LYS A 676 -4.11 -2.81 -1.81
N GLU A 677 -3.17 -3.74 -1.71
CA GLU A 677 -3.31 -5.09 -2.26
C GLU A 677 -4.41 -5.88 -1.52
N GLN A 678 -4.53 -5.71 -0.20
CA GLN A 678 -5.66 -6.23 0.58
C GLN A 678 -7.00 -5.69 0.06
N GLN A 679 -7.13 -4.37 -0.09
CA GLN A 679 -8.33 -3.72 -0.61
C GLN A 679 -8.67 -4.16 -2.05
N LEU A 680 -7.66 -4.37 -2.90
CA LEU A 680 -7.83 -4.90 -4.27
C LEU A 680 -8.39 -6.33 -4.26
N ASN A 681 -7.85 -7.19 -3.39
CA ASN A 681 -8.31 -8.58 -3.24
C ASN A 681 -9.73 -8.65 -2.66
N ASP A 682 -10.07 -7.80 -1.68
CA ASP A 682 -11.41 -7.72 -1.11
C ASP A 682 -12.43 -7.19 -2.14
N ALA A 683 -12.06 -6.20 -2.96
CA ALA A 683 -12.89 -5.72 -4.07
C ALA A 683 -13.12 -6.80 -5.13
N GLN A 684 -12.08 -7.53 -5.55
CA GLN A 684 -12.21 -8.67 -6.46
C GLN A 684 -13.05 -9.81 -5.85
N MET A 685 -12.95 -10.04 -4.54
CA MET A 685 -13.78 -11.01 -3.83
C MET A 685 -15.26 -10.62 -3.85
N LEU A 686 -15.55 -9.32 -3.68
CA LEU A 686 -16.89 -8.75 -3.77
C LEU A 686 -17.46 -8.88 -5.18
N GLU A 687 -16.74 -8.42 -6.21
CA GLU A 687 -17.12 -8.55 -7.62
C GLU A 687 -17.37 -10.02 -8.01
N MET A 688 -16.48 -10.92 -7.58
CA MET A 688 -16.60 -12.35 -7.89
C MET A 688 -17.71 -13.03 -7.08
N THR A 689 -18.15 -12.44 -5.96
CA THR A 689 -19.34 -12.87 -5.22
C THR A 689 -20.61 -12.35 -5.86
N GLU A 690 -20.63 -11.10 -6.34
CA GLU A 690 -21.76 -10.56 -7.11
C GLU A 690 -21.91 -11.30 -8.45
N LEU A 691 -20.80 -11.57 -9.16
CA LEU A 691 -20.83 -12.34 -10.41
C LEU A 691 -21.34 -13.77 -10.17
N LYS A 692 -20.94 -14.44 -9.08
CA LYS A 692 -21.54 -15.71 -8.67
C LYS A 692 -23.05 -15.55 -8.41
N GLN A 693 -23.48 -14.51 -7.69
CA GLN A 693 -24.90 -14.28 -7.40
C GLN A 693 -25.73 -14.00 -8.66
N ARG A 694 -25.20 -13.22 -9.61
CA ARG A 694 -25.82 -12.94 -10.92
C ARG A 694 -25.90 -14.20 -11.78
N VAL A 695 -24.81 -14.98 -11.88
CA VAL A 695 -24.73 -16.22 -12.69
C VAL A 695 -25.54 -17.37 -12.08
N LEU A 696 -25.63 -17.44 -10.75
CA LEU A 696 -26.45 -18.42 -10.02
C LEU A 696 -27.90 -17.95 -9.80
N SER A 697 -28.29 -16.76 -10.30
CA SER A 697 -29.67 -16.32 -10.26
C SER A 697 -30.57 -17.30 -11.02
N ARG A 698 -31.75 -17.56 -10.46
CA ARG A 698 -32.69 -18.56 -11.00
C ARG A 698 -33.16 -18.17 -12.40
N GLU A 699 -33.23 -16.87 -12.65
CA GLU A 699 -33.62 -16.20 -13.87
C GLU A 699 -32.54 -16.36 -14.96
N ALA A 700 -31.27 -16.17 -14.62
CA ALA A 700 -30.15 -16.44 -15.55
C ALA A 700 -30.04 -17.93 -15.88
N ILE A 701 -30.15 -18.82 -14.89
CA ILE A 701 -30.14 -20.28 -15.11
C ILE A 701 -31.32 -20.71 -16.00
N TYR A 702 -32.51 -20.15 -15.78
CA TYR A 702 -33.68 -20.41 -16.63
C TYR A 702 -33.47 -19.92 -18.07
N LEU A 703 -32.95 -18.71 -18.25
CA LEU A 703 -32.67 -18.15 -19.58
C LEU A 703 -31.60 -18.95 -20.32
N LEU A 704 -30.51 -19.32 -19.65
CA LEU A 704 -29.43 -20.14 -20.21
C LEU A 704 -29.94 -21.52 -20.66
N ARG A 705 -30.76 -22.20 -19.84
CA ARG A 705 -31.41 -23.45 -20.25
C ARG A 705 -32.31 -23.25 -21.47
N LYS A 706 -33.17 -22.22 -21.48
CA LYS A 706 -34.02 -21.90 -22.63
C LYS A 706 -33.20 -21.64 -23.92
N THR A 707 -32.04 -20.98 -23.82
CA THR A 707 -31.14 -20.80 -24.98
C THR A 707 -30.44 -22.09 -25.39
N GLN A 708 -30.10 -22.98 -24.44
CA GLN A 708 -29.54 -24.31 -24.73
C GLN A 708 -30.59 -25.18 -25.45
N ASP A 709 -31.82 -25.24 -24.95
CA ASP A 709 -32.92 -26.00 -25.56
C ASP A 709 -33.19 -25.52 -27.00
N SER A 710 -33.19 -24.21 -27.22
CA SER A 710 -33.34 -23.60 -28.54
C SER A 710 -32.16 -23.88 -29.48
N LEU A 711 -30.93 -23.97 -28.96
CA LEU A 711 -29.75 -24.33 -29.73
C LEU A 711 -29.76 -25.82 -30.10
N GLU A 712 -30.09 -26.70 -29.15
CA GLU A 712 -30.22 -28.14 -29.35
C GLU A 712 -31.30 -28.46 -30.39
N GLN A 713 -32.46 -27.78 -30.34
CA GLN A 713 -33.48 -27.84 -31.40
C GLN A 713 -32.93 -27.39 -32.77
N THR A 714 -32.19 -26.28 -32.82
CA THR A 714 -31.64 -25.74 -34.09
C THR A 714 -30.59 -26.67 -34.70
N VAL A 715 -29.69 -27.24 -33.89
CA VAL A 715 -28.68 -28.22 -34.33
C VAL A 715 -29.35 -29.50 -34.84
N ASN A 716 -30.39 -29.99 -34.17
CA ASN A 716 -31.15 -31.16 -34.62
C ASN A 716 -31.83 -30.90 -35.98
N SER A 717 -32.47 -29.75 -36.18
CA SER A 717 -33.05 -29.39 -37.50
C SER A 717 -32.01 -29.27 -38.61
N LEU A 718 -30.78 -28.85 -38.32
CA LEU A 718 -29.68 -28.82 -39.28
C LEU A 718 -29.14 -30.23 -39.60
N LEU A 719 -29.07 -31.12 -38.60
CA LEU A 719 -28.70 -32.53 -38.81
C LEU A 719 -29.73 -33.25 -39.68
N GLU A 720 -31.03 -33.06 -39.43
CA GLU A 720 -32.12 -33.62 -40.25
C GLU A 720 -32.03 -33.13 -41.71
N ALA A 721 -31.74 -31.84 -41.92
CA ALA A 721 -31.57 -31.27 -43.26
C ALA A 721 -30.33 -31.81 -44.01
N GLU A 722 -29.18 -31.93 -43.34
CA GLU A 722 -27.98 -32.50 -43.97
C GLU A 722 -28.18 -34.00 -44.28
N HIS A 723 -28.76 -34.79 -43.38
CA HIS A 723 -29.06 -36.22 -43.65
C HIS A 723 -30.07 -36.42 -44.79
N ALA A 724 -31.06 -35.54 -44.95
CA ALA A 724 -31.93 -35.56 -46.12
C ALA A 724 -31.13 -35.31 -47.42
N SER A 725 -30.17 -34.37 -47.38
CA SER A 725 -29.32 -34.03 -48.53
C SER A 725 -28.24 -35.08 -48.84
N GLU A 726 -27.79 -35.86 -47.84
CA GLU A 726 -26.69 -36.83 -47.90
C GLU A 726 -26.80 -37.78 -49.10
N SER A 727 -28.03 -38.24 -49.38
CA SER A 727 -28.38 -39.06 -50.55
C SER A 727 -27.82 -38.52 -51.88
N THR A 728 -27.86 -37.20 -52.08
CA THR A 728 -27.39 -36.50 -53.29
C THR A 728 -25.87 -36.60 -53.47
N PHE A 729 -25.12 -36.80 -52.39
CA PHE A 729 -23.66 -36.91 -52.38
C PHE A 729 -23.17 -38.37 -52.31
N THR A 730 -24.07 -39.36 -52.33
CA THR A 730 -23.71 -40.78 -52.30
C THR A 730 -23.61 -41.42 -53.68
N CYS A 731 -22.55 -42.21 -53.88
CA CYS A 731 -22.37 -43.07 -55.04
C CYS A 731 -23.24 -44.33 -54.91
N LEU A 732 -24.27 -44.45 -55.75
CA LEU A 732 -25.26 -45.53 -55.76
C LEU A 732 -24.68 -46.95 -56.00
N GLN A 733 -23.40 -47.08 -56.34
CA GLN A 733 -22.71 -48.37 -56.45
C GLN A 733 -22.00 -48.82 -55.15
N CYS A 734 -21.71 -47.92 -54.22
CA CYS A 734 -21.10 -48.28 -52.94
C CYS A 734 -21.86 -47.77 -51.70
N MET A 735 -22.89 -46.93 -51.88
CA MET A 735 -23.65 -46.29 -50.79
C MET A 735 -22.72 -45.53 -49.82
N GLN A 736 -21.72 -44.84 -50.37
CA GLN A 736 -20.76 -43.99 -49.66
C GLN A 736 -20.63 -42.66 -50.40
N LEU A 737 -20.15 -41.62 -49.72
CA LEU A 737 -19.92 -40.30 -50.31
C LEU A 737 -18.94 -40.34 -51.51
N PHE A 738 -19.12 -39.44 -52.48
CA PHE A 738 -18.33 -39.43 -53.72
C PHE A 738 -16.83 -39.17 -53.52
N THR A 739 -16.03 -40.23 -53.56
CA THR A 739 -14.57 -40.16 -53.74
C THR A 739 -14.23 -40.14 -55.23
N GLN A 740 -13.72 -39.01 -55.72
CA GLN A 740 -13.42 -38.77 -57.16
C GLN A 740 -14.63 -39.11 -58.07
N PRO A 741 -15.72 -38.31 -58.03
CA PRO A 741 -16.88 -38.54 -58.87
C PRO A 741 -16.56 -38.40 -60.37
N MET A 742 -16.98 -39.41 -61.14
CA MET A 742 -16.88 -39.49 -62.60
C MET A 742 -18.30 -39.61 -63.18
N THR A 743 -18.67 -38.68 -64.06
CA THR A 743 -20.01 -38.62 -64.67
C THR A 743 -19.99 -39.22 -66.08
N LEU A 744 -21.06 -39.94 -66.45
CA LEU A 744 -21.20 -40.65 -67.72
C LEU A 744 -22.09 -39.89 -68.71
N ALA A 745 -21.54 -39.52 -69.86
CA ALA A 745 -22.33 -38.98 -70.97
C ALA A 745 -22.92 -40.13 -71.83
N PRO A 746 -24.13 -39.99 -72.38
CA PRO A 746 -25.04 -38.84 -72.28
C PRO A 746 -26.03 -38.91 -71.09
N CYS A 747 -25.89 -39.88 -70.17
CA CYS A 747 -26.93 -40.18 -69.17
C CYS A 747 -26.89 -39.38 -67.86
N GLY A 748 -25.80 -38.65 -67.57
CA GLY A 748 -25.66 -37.79 -66.39
C GLY A 748 -25.40 -38.50 -65.05
N HIS A 749 -25.52 -39.83 -65.00
CA HIS A 749 -25.25 -40.60 -63.80
C HIS A 749 -23.77 -40.56 -63.40
N THR A 750 -23.50 -40.55 -62.10
CA THR A 750 -22.17 -40.32 -61.53
C THR A 750 -21.79 -41.43 -60.54
N TYR A 751 -20.52 -41.83 -60.57
CA TYR A 751 -19.96 -42.89 -59.72
C TYR A 751 -18.58 -42.47 -59.21
N CYS A 752 -18.13 -42.97 -58.05
CA CYS A 752 -16.71 -42.87 -57.67
C CYS A 752 -15.81 -43.53 -58.72
N ALA A 753 -14.64 -42.98 -59.02
CA ALA A 753 -13.70 -43.57 -59.99
C ALA A 753 -13.40 -45.05 -59.72
N ALA A 754 -13.17 -45.42 -58.46
CA ALA A 754 -12.94 -46.80 -58.01
C ALA A 754 -14.18 -47.72 -58.05
N CYS A 755 -15.39 -47.16 -58.21
CA CYS A 755 -16.61 -47.92 -58.53
C CYS A 755 -16.79 -48.07 -60.04
N LEU A 756 -16.42 -47.05 -60.81
CA LEU A 756 -16.53 -47.05 -62.27
C LEU A 756 -15.56 -48.04 -62.91
N ALA A 757 -14.31 -48.12 -62.42
CA ALA A 757 -13.32 -49.12 -62.83
C ALA A 757 -13.72 -50.58 -62.52
N LYS A 758 -14.75 -50.80 -61.68
CA LYS A 758 -15.36 -52.13 -61.44
C LYS A 758 -16.53 -52.44 -62.39
N CYS A 759 -16.91 -51.49 -63.25
CA CYS A 759 -18.03 -51.61 -64.20
C CYS A 759 -17.57 -51.70 -65.67
N GLY A 760 -16.28 -51.48 -65.95
CA GLY A 760 -15.64 -51.60 -67.26
C GLY A 760 -14.29 -50.88 -67.29
N SER A 761 -13.65 -50.81 -68.46
CA SER A 761 -12.38 -50.06 -68.61
C SER A 761 -12.68 -48.57 -68.80
N VAL A 762 -12.02 -47.71 -68.02
CA VAL A 762 -12.16 -46.25 -68.12
C VAL A 762 -11.57 -45.74 -69.45
N ASP A 763 -10.56 -46.42 -69.99
CA ASP A 763 -9.91 -46.11 -71.27
C ASP A 763 -10.82 -46.44 -72.48
N VAL A 764 -11.88 -47.22 -72.28
CA VAL A 764 -12.85 -47.61 -73.32
C VAL A 764 -14.27 -47.33 -72.82
N PRO A 765 -14.77 -46.08 -72.91
CA PRO A 765 -16.08 -45.68 -72.39
C PRO A 765 -17.24 -46.60 -72.81
N SER A 766 -17.29 -47.03 -74.07
CA SER A 766 -18.32 -47.97 -74.58
C SER A 766 -18.37 -49.32 -73.85
N SER A 767 -17.30 -49.72 -73.14
CA SER A 767 -17.29 -50.94 -72.31
C SER A 767 -18.08 -50.81 -71.00
N ILE A 768 -18.38 -49.57 -70.58
CA ILE A 768 -19.08 -49.25 -69.34
C ILE A 768 -20.56 -49.04 -69.62
N SER A 769 -21.39 -49.91 -69.08
CA SER A 769 -22.85 -49.75 -69.07
C SER A 769 -23.33 -49.11 -67.77
N CYS A 770 -24.05 -48.00 -67.86
CA CYS A 770 -24.63 -47.34 -66.70
C CYS A 770 -25.74 -48.21 -66.08
N LYS A 771 -25.60 -48.57 -64.80
CA LYS A 771 -26.56 -49.42 -64.06
C LYS A 771 -27.83 -48.68 -63.61
N MET A 772 -27.82 -47.35 -63.64
CA MET A 772 -28.97 -46.51 -63.31
C MET A 772 -29.86 -46.18 -64.52
N CYS A 773 -29.41 -46.45 -65.75
CA CYS A 773 -30.26 -46.30 -66.93
C CYS A 773 -31.28 -47.44 -66.98
N GLU A 774 -32.56 -47.10 -67.09
CA GLU A 774 -33.63 -48.09 -67.21
C GLU A 774 -33.41 -49.02 -68.41
N SER A 775 -33.73 -50.30 -68.23
CA SER A 775 -33.21 -51.39 -69.06
C SER A 775 -33.62 -51.34 -70.54
N GLY A 776 -34.61 -50.52 -70.90
CA GLY A 776 -35.05 -50.31 -72.28
C GLY A 776 -34.16 -49.38 -73.12
N THR A 777 -33.36 -48.50 -72.49
CA THR A 777 -32.50 -47.54 -73.21
C THR A 777 -31.07 -47.58 -72.70
N LYS A 778 -30.37 -48.69 -72.95
CA LYS A 778 -28.91 -48.78 -72.80
C LYS A 778 -28.22 -47.95 -73.89
N LYS A 779 -28.15 -46.64 -73.69
CA LYS A 779 -27.19 -45.80 -74.42
C LYS A 779 -25.79 -46.21 -73.99
N GLU A 780 -24.90 -46.45 -74.95
CA GLU A 780 -23.49 -46.67 -74.67
C GLU A 780 -22.89 -45.40 -74.05
N THR A 781 -21.92 -45.55 -73.15
CA THR A 781 -21.27 -44.39 -72.54
C THR A 781 -20.34 -43.76 -73.57
N GLU A 782 -20.75 -42.62 -74.12
CA GLU A 782 -20.02 -41.89 -75.17
C GLU A 782 -18.71 -41.31 -74.64
N CYS A 783 -18.75 -40.72 -73.43
CA CYS A 783 -17.55 -40.28 -72.73
C CYS A 783 -17.74 -40.29 -71.21
N ILE A 784 -16.62 -40.23 -70.50
CA ILE A 784 -16.52 -40.22 -69.04
C ILE A 784 -15.71 -38.97 -68.67
N PHE A 785 -16.22 -38.17 -67.73
CA PHE A 785 -15.50 -36.96 -67.29
C PHE A 785 -15.48 -36.82 -65.76
N PRO A 786 -14.37 -36.31 -65.19
CA PRO A 786 -14.28 -36.01 -63.75
C PRO A 786 -15.18 -34.84 -63.40
N ASN A 787 -16.05 -35.03 -62.40
CA ASN A 787 -17.01 -34.02 -61.96
C ASN A 787 -16.44 -33.23 -60.76
N TYR A 788 -15.49 -32.35 -61.05
CA TYR A 788 -14.82 -31.53 -60.03
C TYR A 788 -15.79 -30.68 -59.20
N ALA A 789 -16.91 -30.23 -59.78
CA ALA A 789 -17.94 -29.49 -59.05
C ALA A 789 -18.63 -30.36 -57.98
N LEU A 790 -19.01 -31.59 -58.32
CA LEU A 790 -19.57 -32.52 -57.33
C LEU A 790 -18.53 -32.99 -56.30
N ALA A 791 -17.25 -33.07 -56.68
CA ALA A 791 -16.16 -33.37 -55.76
C ALA A 791 -16.01 -32.28 -54.67
N ASP A 792 -16.00 -31.01 -55.08
CA ASP A 792 -15.99 -29.85 -54.16
C ASP A 792 -17.25 -29.80 -53.29
N LEU A 793 -18.45 -29.96 -53.88
CA LEU A 793 -19.70 -29.99 -53.10
C LEU A 793 -19.73 -31.15 -52.07
N THR A 794 -19.20 -32.32 -52.42
CA THR A 794 -19.07 -33.46 -51.49
C THR A 794 -18.04 -33.17 -50.39
N ALA A 795 -16.91 -32.52 -50.70
CA ALA A 795 -15.95 -32.10 -49.68
C ALA A 795 -16.55 -31.06 -48.71
N ARG A 796 -17.32 -30.09 -49.22
CA ARG A 796 -18.08 -29.11 -48.41
C ARG A 796 -19.21 -29.76 -47.60
N PHE A 797 -19.81 -30.86 -48.07
CA PHE A 797 -20.75 -31.65 -47.29
C PHE A 797 -20.06 -32.35 -46.11
N ILE A 798 -18.93 -33.03 -46.34
CA ILE A 798 -18.13 -33.68 -45.29
C ILE A 798 -17.71 -32.68 -44.21
N PHE A 799 -17.25 -31.48 -44.60
CA PHE A 799 -16.87 -30.43 -43.65
C PHE A 799 -18.05 -29.92 -42.81
N ARG A 800 -19.24 -29.77 -43.40
CA ARG A 800 -20.47 -29.40 -42.67
C ARG A 800 -20.89 -30.51 -41.70
N GLN A 801 -20.84 -31.78 -42.12
CA GLN A 801 -21.15 -32.94 -41.27
C GLN A 801 -20.21 -33.01 -40.04
N GLN A 802 -18.91 -32.78 -40.22
CA GLN A 802 -17.92 -32.69 -39.12
C GLN A 802 -18.18 -31.49 -38.19
N SER A 803 -18.57 -30.35 -38.75
CA SER A 803 -18.92 -29.15 -37.99
C SER A 803 -20.16 -29.35 -37.12
N LEU A 804 -21.22 -29.97 -37.67
CA LEU A 804 -22.43 -30.29 -36.92
C LEU A 804 -22.19 -31.37 -35.85
N ALA A 805 -21.37 -32.39 -36.12
CA ALA A 805 -20.98 -33.36 -35.10
C ALA A 805 -20.30 -32.67 -33.90
N SER A 806 -19.41 -31.69 -34.17
CA SER A 806 -18.74 -30.89 -33.14
C SER A 806 -19.72 -30.02 -32.34
N LEU A 807 -20.68 -29.37 -33.00
CA LEU A 807 -21.75 -28.59 -32.35
C LEU A 807 -22.67 -29.48 -31.51
N THR A 808 -22.96 -30.69 -31.97
CA THR A 808 -23.74 -31.69 -31.23
C THR A 808 -23.02 -32.10 -29.95
N THR A 809 -21.71 -32.38 -30.02
CA THR A 809 -20.87 -32.67 -28.85
C THR A 809 -20.82 -31.50 -27.86
N MET A 810 -20.77 -30.25 -28.35
CA MET A 810 -20.88 -29.06 -27.50
C MET A 810 -22.24 -28.99 -26.77
N CYS A 811 -23.35 -29.20 -27.47
CA CYS A 811 -24.69 -29.20 -26.86
C CYS A 811 -24.83 -30.28 -25.78
N LEU A 812 -24.34 -31.49 -26.04
CA LEU A 812 -24.30 -32.58 -25.06
C LEU A 812 -23.46 -32.23 -23.83
N SER A 813 -22.30 -31.58 -24.02
CA SER A 813 -21.42 -31.16 -22.93
C SER A 813 -22.05 -30.08 -22.06
N LEU A 814 -22.71 -29.08 -22.67
CA LEU A 814 -23.47 -28.06 -21.97
C LEU A 814 -24.59 -28.68 -21.14
N ARG A 815 -25.40 -29.55 -21.75
CA ARG A 815 -26.51 -30.27 -21.10
C ARG A 815 -26.04 -31.05 -19.87
N ASN A 816 -24.96 -31.81 -20.01
CA ASN A 816 -24.37 -32.58 -18.90
C ASN A 816 -23.95 -31.65 -17.74
N SER A 817 -23.27 -30.54 -18.04
CA SER A 817 -22.82 -29.57 -17.01
C SER A 817 -23.97 -28.93 -16.23
N PHE A 818 -25.17 -28.79 -16.82
CA PHE A 818 -26.38 -28.32 -16.14
C PHE A 818 -27.11 -29.42 -15.36
N THR A 819 -26.87 -30.71 -15.66
CA THR A 819 -27.42 -31.84 -14.90
C THR A 819 -26.55 -32.25 -13.71
N GLU A 820 -25.22 -32.17 -13.83
CA GLU A 820 -24.28 -32.44 -12.73
C GLU A 820 -24.40 -31.41 -11.60
N ARG A 821 -24.83 -30.18 -11.91
CA ARG A 821 -25.22 -29.13 -10.95
C ARG A 821 -26.67 -29.25 -10.47
N GLY A 822 -27.29 -30.42 -10.59
CA GLY A 822 -28.62 -30.72 -10.08
C GLY A 822 -28.69 -30.68 -8.53
N PRO A 823 -29.88 -30.48 -7.93
CA PRO A 823 -30.04 -30.14 -6.51
C PRO A 823 -29.86 -31.31 -5.52
N ASN A 824 -28.97 -32.26 -5.81
CA ASN A 824 -28.73 -33.47 -4.99
C ASN A 824 -28.04 -33.19 -3.64
N SER A 825 -27.69 -31.94 -3.33
CA SER A 825 -27.17 -31.51 -2.02
C SER A 825 -28.25 -31.08 -1.02
N ASN A 826 -29.47 -30.79 -1.47
CA ASN A 826 -30.55 -30.37 -0.57
C ASN A 826 -31.28 -31.58 0.02
N SER A 827 -30.79 -32.03 1.17
CA SER A 827 -31.52 -32.94 2.06
C SER A 827 -32.73 -32.21 2.69
N THR A 828 -33.78 -32.00 1.89
CA THR A 828 -35.05 -31.45 2.37
C THR A 828 -35.76 -32.49 3.22
N ALA A 829 -35.55 -32.43 4.54
CA ALA A 829 -36.38 -33.13 5.49
C ALA A 829 -37.86 -32.81 5.23
N LYS A 830 -38.68 -33.84 5.06
CA LYS A 830 -40.13 -33.67 4.93
C LYS A 830 -40.69 -33.19 6.27
N LEU A 831 -41.02 -31.90 6.35
CA LEU A 831 -41.93 -31.42 7.38
C LEU A 831 -43.27 -32.15 7.18
N PRO A 832 -43.82 -32.80 8.23
CA PRO A 832 -45.13 -33.44 8.13
C PRO A 832 -46.22 -32.37 8.02
N THR A 833 -47.16 -32.58 7.11
CA THR A 833 -48.38 -31.77 7.03
C THR A 833 -49.38 -32.30 8.05
N GLU A 834 -49.47 -31.65 9.21
CA GLU A 834 -50.59 -31.87 10.15
C GLU A 834 -51.85 -31.12 9.70
N ALA A 835 -52.99 -31.49 10.29
CA ALA A 835 -54.33 -31.02 9.94
C ALA A 835 -55.09 -30.52 11.18
#